data_AF-A0AB38ECH8-F1
#
_entry.id   AF-A0AB38ECH8-F1
#
_cell.length_a   1.000
_cell.length_b   1.000
_cell.length_c   1.000
_cell.angle_alpha   90.00
_cell.angle_beta   90.00
_cell.angle_gamma   90.00
#
_symmetry.space_group_name_H-M   'P 1'
#
loop_
_entity.id
_entity.type
_entity.pdbx_description
1 polymer ?
#
loop_
_entity_poly.entity_id
_entity_poly.type
_entity_poly.pdbx_seq_one_letter_code
_entity_poly.pdbx_strand_id
1 'polypeptide(L)'
;MVNSAVHSHTPELLVSEVRGLVVRQVLLHRTEAAEAAAMRVTRQRFDLAGRMIAATDPRLASANRSTVYSLGGNALATESVDAGWRVALFGEAGQVLNGWDARGNERQLEYDLLLRLRNIIEQNRCAERFTYGQKDAAGHNQCNQLVRHDDTAGSRLLQDYSLHGSVLSETRHFMLAAEAADWPSADPDRNELLEPVGLQTCRVFNAQGEVLKQTDASGNSQLSTHNLAGQLHSTDLILNGSTHALTLVSAIRYNAFNQVEQETAGNGVVSLYAYDQQDGRLIGLSAISADGTLLQQLNYSYDPVGNILLVNDASQPDRYCDNQLIEPISRYRYDTVYKLIEASGREVRNGASHGPALPGLQPLPTLDPCQVSNYKQNYSYDTAGNLLQMRHEGAHNFTRNMHVDPDSNRSLPDDDGEVDLATSFDANGNLLQLVRGQVMGWDARNQLQHITTVQREDGSNDDERYVYDSQGQRCRKISTAQASGRTLINEVRYLPGLEIRTTADGEILHVVTTQAGRNSVRGLHWEAGKPGAVENDQVRYSLGDHLGSSTLELDQQGGLISQENYYPFGGTAWWAARSTVEARYKTVRYSGKERDVSGLYYYGFRYYAPWLQRWINPDISGEDTDLNLYKMLKNNPLNHVDLKGNVAIPLNAHFYWEGGDIPIPHLQNMLLFKEINPDYQVNVWTSKVKHLLNPLAEMSESNDPAERHLALAHGDSLIQRNPEELFSSLGQAYPNAKKIEAIYSRETNGPYKNYAAASDIIELASTYMEGGLYMDADVAVGQPLGSLDAPNGFLVHIEDNLTSNAVLASEPRGKMAGEIMDTIVDLYTTSPSMMENNENYGWKTKRSTPGEGLFSRLKLTMHMTGPWLIRSFLPATAEENKAYAVPHDKFFYRETPRTDNMQPEQRSLSNIFFAVSSAD
;
A
#
# COMPACT_ATOMS: atom_id res chain seq x y z
N MET A 1 22.67 -0.39 -26.72
CA MET A 1 23.64 0.23 -25.81
C MET A 1 22.95 1.38 -25.10
N VAL A 2 22.69 1.22 -23.80
CA VAL A 2 22.12 2.29 -22.96
C VAL A 2 23.16 3.40 -22.87
N ASN A 3 22.81 4.62 -23.26
CA ASN A 3 23.72 5.75 -23.12
C ASN A 3 23.74 6.21 -21.65
N SER A 4 24.56 5.54 -20.84
CA SER A 4 24.78 5.89 -19.42
C SER A 4 25.36 7.30 -19.22
N ALA A 5 25.77 7.99 -20.29
CA ALA A 5 26.31 9.33 -20.23
C ALA A 5 25.31 10.37 -19.68
N VAL A 6 23.99 10.14 -19.79
CA VAL A 6 22.98 11.08 -19.24
C VAL A 6 22.98 11.07 -17.70
N HIS A 7 23.29 9.95 -17.05
CA HIS A 7 23.29 9.86 -15.57
C HIS A 7 24.65 10.19 -14.94
N SER A 8 25.67 10.50 -15.75
CA SER A 8 26.99 10.86 -15.22
C SER A 8 26.92 12.15 -14.38
N HIS A 9 27.50 12.14 -13.17
CA HIS A 9 27.53 13.29 -12.27
C HIS A 9 26.15 13.87 -11.89
N THR A 10 25.13 13.01 -11.75
CA THR A 10 23.84 13.41 -11.20
C THR A 10 23.50 12.71 -9.87
N PRO A 11 24.35 12.80 -8.83
CA PRO A 11 23.98 12.31 -7.51
C PRO A 11 22.82 13.13 -6.92
N GLU A 12 22.09 12.50 -6.00
CA GLU A 12 21.28 13.22 -5.02
C GLU A 12 22.20 13.76 -3.92
N LEU A 13 22.00 15.01 -3.51
CA LEU A 13 22.75 15.62 -2.41
C LEU A 13 21.80 16.04 -1.30
N LEU A 14 22.13 15.71 -0.06
CA LEU A 14 21.44 16.18 1.14
C LEU A 14 22.29 17.24 1.83
N VAL A 15 21.70 18.40 2.12
CA VAL A 15 22.36 19.51 2.80
C VAL A 15 21.78 19.62 4.19
N SER A 16 22.59 19.30 5.19
CA SER A 16 22.21 19.41 6.59
C SER A 16 22.70 20.71 7.22
N GLU A 17 21.93 21.24 8.16
CA GLU A 17 22.40 22.31 9.04
C GLU A 17 23.15 21.77 10.27
N VAL A 18 23.56 22.64 11.21
CA VAL A 18 24.42 22.27 12.36
C VAL A 18 23.76 21.28 13.32
N ARG A 19 22.44 21.15 13.26
CA ARG A 19 21.62 20.19 14.01
C ARG A 19 21.45 18.83 13.31
N GLY A 20 22.13 18.59 12.18
CA GLY A 20 21.98 17.35 11.39
C GLY A 20 20.73 17.30 10.52
N LEU A 21 19.88 18.33 10.57
CA LEU A 21 18.59 18.40 9.87
C LEU A 21 18.78 18.71 8.41
N VAL A 22 18.20 17.89 7.53
CA VAL A 22 18.25 18.07 6.08
C VAL A 22 17.43 19.29 5.68
N VAL A 23 18.05 20.46 5.57
CA VAL A 23 17.37 21.70 5.17
C VAL A 23 17.21 21.81 3.66
N ARG A 24 17.98 21.04 2.88
CA ARG A 24 17.80 20.96 1.42
C ARG A 24 18.08 19.56 0.89
N GLN A 25 17.23 19.12 -0.02
CA GLN A 25 17.51 18.01 -0.94
C GLN A 25 17.78 18.61 -2.31
N VAL A 26 18.90 18.24 -2.93
CA VAL A 26 19.30 18.72 -4.25
C VAL A 26 19.38 17.55 -5.21
N LEU A 27 18.51 17.57 -6.22
CA LEU A 27 18.56 16.65 -7.35
C LEU A 27 19.19 17.34 -8.56
N LEU A 28 20.02 16.63 -9.29
CA LEU A 28 20.67 17.11 -10.51
C LEU A 28 19.94 16.54 -11.73
N HIS A 29 19.24 17.43 -12.44
CA HIS A 29 18.31 17.09 -13.51
C HIS A 29 18.87 17.44 -14.90
N ARG A 30 18.81 16.50 -15.83
CA ARG A 30 18.94 16.74 -17.28
C ARG A 30 18.23 15.65 -18.08
N THR A 31 17.92 15.94 -19.34
CA THR A 31 17.25 15.02 -20.26
C THR A 31 18.19 14.47 -21.32
N GLU A 32 19.22 15.23 -21.69
CA GLU A 32 20.23 14.84 -22.67
C GLU A 32 21.64 14.86 -22.09
N ALA A 33 22.51 13.97 -22.55
CA ALA A 33 23.88 13.85 -22.01
C ALA A 33 24.76 15.09 -22.26
N ALA A 34 24.45 15.86 -23.31
CA ALA A 34 25.16 17.09 -23.67
C ALA A 34 24.73 18.31 -22.83
N GLU A 35 23.61 18.21 -22.09
CA GLU A 35 23.11 19.29 -21.24
C GLU A 35 23.87 19.36 -19.91
N ALA A 36 24.06 20.59 -19.43
CA ALA A 36 24.48 20.82 -18.05
C ALA A 36 23.34 20.42 -17.10
N ALA A 37 23.67 19.71 -16.02
CA ALA A 37 22.66 19.32 -15.03
C ALA A 37 22.13 20.55 -14.28
N ALA A 38 20.81 20.73 -14.29
CA ALA A 38 20.12 21.77 -13.54
C ALA A 38 19.82 21.29 -12.11
N MET A 39 20.08 22.14 -11.11
CA MET A 39 19.74 21.83 -9.72
C MET A 39 18.23 21.98 -9.49
N ARG A 40 17.64 20.98 -8.84
CA ARG A 40 16.27 21.02 -8.29
C ARG A 40 16.40 20.96 -6.77
N VAL A 41 16.04 22.04 -6.09
CA VAL A 41 16.29 22.19 -4.65
C VAL A 41 14.98 22.20 -3.89
N THR A 42 14.67 21.09 -3.22
CA THR A 42 13.62 21.05 -2.20
C THR A 42 14.19 21.65 -0.91
N ARG A 43 13.45 22.52 -0.24
CA ARG A 43 13.87 23.22 0.98
C ARG A 43 12.96 22.84 2.12
N GLN A 44 13.55 22.64 3.29
CA GLN A 44 12.83 22.37 4.54
C GLN A 44 13.25 23.40 5.58
N ARG A 45 12.30 23.79 6.43
CA ARG A 45 12.51 24.70 7.54
C ARG A 45 12.00 24.05 8.81
N PHE A 46 12.74 24.33 9.85
CA PHE A 46 12.65 23.63 11.11
C PHE A 46 12.57 24.64 12.25
N ASP A 47 11.74 24.41 13.27
CA ASP A 47 11.68 25.29 14.43
C ASP A 47 12.84 25.03 15.43
N LEU A 48 12.81 25.61 16.64
CA LEU A 48 13.90 25.47 17.63
C LEU A 48 13.93 24.10 18.30
N ALA A 49 12.76 23.53 18.56
CA ALA A 49 12.64 22.14 18.94
C ALA A 49 12.83 21.23 17.74
N GLY A 50 13.17 21.84 16.60
CA GLY A 50 13.25 21.33 15.26
C GLY A 50 12.19 20.31 15.05
N ARG A 51 10.99 20.73 14.70
CA ARG A 51 10.02 20.06 13.82
C ARG A 51 10.10 20.68 12.44
N MET A 52 9.73 19.93 11.40
CA MET A 52 9.52 20.52 10.08
C MET A 52 8.28 21.43 10.11
N ILE A 53 8.50 22.74 10.16
CA ILE A 53 7.42 23.74 10.15
C ILE A 53 7.11 24.25 8.74
N ALA A 54 7.98 24.02 7.76
CA ALA A 54 7.67 24.30 6.37
C ALA A 54 8.52 23.47 5.39
N ALA A 55 7.94 23.13 4.25
CA ALA A 55 8.62 22.49 3.13
C ALA A 55 8.25 23.16 1.81
N THR A 56 9.22 23.34 0.93
CA THR A 56 9.09 24.05 -0.36
C THR A 56 9.74 23.23 -1.45
N ASP A 57 9.01 22.96 -2.53
CA ASP A 57 9.51 22.27 -3.69
C ASP A 57 10.48 23.16 -4.52
N PRO A 58 11.12 22.62 -5.56
CA PRO A 58 12.03 23.39 -6.41
C PRO A 58 11.36 24.48 -7.27
N ARG A 59 10.03 24.56 -7.32
CA ARG A 59 9.26 25.47 -8.18
C ARG A 59 8.73 26.67 -7.40
N LEU A 60 8.10 26.43 -6.26
CA LEU A 60 7.38 27.45 -5.51
C LEU A 60 8.33 28.38 -4.75
N ALA A 61 7.91 29.64 -4.62
CA ALA A 61 8.61 30.63 -3.80
C ALA A 61 8.18 30.55 -2.32
N SER A 62 6.92 30.19 -2.06
CA SER A 62 6.32 29.95 -0.75
C SER A 62 6.38 28.47 -0.38
N ALA A 63 6.12 28.16 0.89
CA ALA A 63 6.06 26.77 1.34
C ALA A 63 4.84 26.05 0.74
N ASN A 64 5.06 24.87 0.17
CA ASN A 64 3.99 23.96 -0.23
C ASN A 64 3.17 23.53 0.98
N ARG A 65 3.86 23.28 2.09
CA ARG A 65 3.27 22.83 3.35
C ARG A 65 3.90 23.59 4.51
N SER A 66 3.10 23.99 5.48
CA SER A 66 3.56 24.48 6.77
C SER A 66 2.77 23.84 7.90
N THR A 67 3.40 23.68 9.06
CA THR A 67 2.77 23.01 10.20
C THR A 67 3.09 23.74 11.50
N VAL A 68 2.05 23.93 12.31
CA VAL A 68 2.10 24.46 13.67
C VAL A 68 1.82 23.31 14.62
N TYR A 69 2.63 23.21 15.67
CA TYR A 69 2.60 22.08 16.59
C TYR A 69 2.40 22.53 18.03
N SER A 70 1.87 21.64 18.86
CA SER A 70 1.79 21.83 20.31
C SER A 70 3.17 21.70 20.95
N LEU A 71 3.36 22.09 22.21
CA LEU A 71 4.63 21.79 22.91
C LEU A 71 4.87 20.28 23.07
N GLY A 72 3.79 19.50 23.11
CA GLY A 72 3.81 18.03 23.07
C GLY A 72 3.93 17.46 21.66
N GLY A 73 4.09 18.31 20.64
CA GLY A 73 4.44 17.97 19.26
C GLY A 73 3.39 17.30 18.40
N ASN A 74 2.14 17.36 18.83
CA ASN A 74 1.02 17.07 17.96
C ASN A 74 0.92 18.20 16.92
N ALA A 75 0.74 17.85 15.65
CA ALA A 75 0.42 18.82 14.60
C ALA A 75 -0.97 19.42 14.89
N LEU A 76 -1.00 20.69 15.31
CA LEU A 76 -2.23 21.41 15.64
C LEU A 76 -2.87 22.02 14.41
N ALA A 77 -2.06 22.53 13.50
CA ALA A 77 -2.53 23.08 12.23
C ALA A 77 -1.52 22.76 11.12
N THR A 78 -2.02 22.29 9.98
CA THR A 78 -1.23 22.11 8.76
C THR A 78 -1.86 22.95 7.68
N GLU A 79 -1.07 23.74 6.96
CA GLU A 79 -1.50 24.50 5.78
C GLU A 79 -0.77 23.95 4.56
N SER A 80 -1.52 23.54 3.55
CA SER A 80 -1.01 23.05 2.27
C SER A 80 -1.55 23.90 1.13
N VAL A 81 -0.69 24.32 0.21
CA VAL A 81 -1.10 25.00 -1.03
C VAL A 81 -1.94 24.08 -1.92
N ASP A 82 -1.74 22.77 -1.79
CA ASP A 82 -2.44 21.76 -2.58
C ASP A 82 -3.74 21.34 -1.89
N ALA A 83 -3.70 21.07 -0.57
CA ALA A 83 -4.77 20.43 0.19
C ALA A 83 -5.49 21.33 1.21
N GLY A 84 -5.21 22.63 1.21
CA GLY A 84 -5.78 23.59 2.15
C GLY A 84 -5.23 23.46 3.58
N TRP A 85 -5.82 24.22 4.50
CA TRP A 85 -5.53 24.12 5.93
C TRP A 85 -6.35 23.02 6.61
N ARG A 86 -5.78 22.43 7.66
CA ARG A 86 -6.42 21.50 8.59
C ARG A 86 -6.00 21.85 10.01
N VAL A 87 -6.92 21.72 10.96
CA VAL A 87 -6.68 21.98 12.39
C VAL A 87 -7.22 20.80 13.20
N ALA A 88 -6.48 20.38 14.22
CA ALA A 88 -6.91 19.33 15.14
C ALA A 88 -6.80 19.75 16.60
N LEU A 89 -7.80 19.38 17.40
CA LEU A 89 -7.81 19.51 18.84
C LEU A 89 -7.66 18.12 19.47
N PHE A 90 -6.71 18.00 20.39
CA PHE A 90 -6.39 16.76 21.09
C PHE A 90 -6.84 16.81 22.55
N GLY A 91 -7.22 15.66 23.09
CA GLY A 91 -7.49 15.45 24.50
C GLY A 91 -6.23 15.19 25.31
N GLU A 92 -6.39 15.01 26.61
CA GLU A 92 -5.27 14.81 27.55
C GLU A 92 -4.48 13.52 27.30
N ALA A 93 -5.11 12.50 26.70
CA ALA A 93 -4.45 11.24 26.33
C ALA A 93 -3.97 11.23 24.86
N GLY A 94 -3.88 12.38 24.20
CA GLY A 94 -3.42 12.49 22.81
C GLY A 94 -4.45 12.03 21.76
N GLN A 95 -5.65 11.61 22.18
CA GLN A 95 -6.74 11.27 21.28
C GLN A 95 -7.29 12.52 20.58
N VAL A 96 -7.62 12.42 19.29
CA VAL A 96 -8.26 13.51 18.54
C VAL A 96 -9.69 13.70 19.07
N LEU A 97 -10.05 14.92 19.45
CA LEU A 97 -11.40 15.30 19.90
C LEU A 97 -12.17 16.00 18.79
N ASN A 98 -11.54 16.98 18.13
CA ASN A 98 -12.14 17.74 17.04
C ASN A 98 -11.14 17.96 15.90
N GLY A 99 -11.64 18.09 14.69
CA GLY A 99 -10.87 18.47 13.51
C GLY A 99 -11.67 19.39 12.60
N TRP A 100 -10.96 20.32 11.95
CA TRP A 100 -11.52 21.26 10.98
C TRP A 100 -10.64 21.32 9.73
N ASP A 101 -11.25 21.64 8.59
CA ASP A 101 -10.53 21.80 7.33
C ASP A 101 -10.93 23.08 6.56
N ALA A 102 -10.21 23.35 5.47
CA ALA A 102 -10.39 24.55 4.67
C ALA A 102 -11.73 24.65 3.94
N ARG A 103 -12.47 23.54 3.81
CA ARG A 103 -13.85 23.55 3.31
C ARG A 103 -14.87 23.91 4.41
N GLY A 104 -14.41 24.10 5.64
CA GLY A 104 -15.26 24.35 6.80
C GLY A 104 -15.91 23.08 7.33
N ASN A 105 -15.40 21.89 6.97
CA ASN A 105 -15.88 20.65 7.57
C ASN A 105 -15.43 20.60 9.02
N GLU A 106 -16.29 20.07 9.88
CA GLU A 106 -16.01 19.81 11.28
C GLU A 106 -16.26 18.33 11.57
N ARG A 107 -15.32 17.70 12.26
CA ARG A 107 -15.38 16.32 12.70
C ARG A 107 -15.08 16.23 14.19
N GLN A 108 -15.96 15.60 14.95
CA GLN A 108 -15.80 15.38 16.39
C GLN A 108 -15.80 13.88 16.69
N LEU A 109 -14.86 13.44 17.52
CA LEU A 109 -14.70 12.05 17.93
C LEU A 109 -15.05 11.94 19.42
N GLU A 110 -15.99 11.07 19.74
CA GLU A 110 -16.41 10.80 21.11
C GLU A 110 -15.95 9.41 21.53
N TYR A 111 -15.47 9.29 22.76
CA TYR A 111 -14.91 8.05 23.31
C TYR A 111 -15.66 7.59 24.56
N ASP A 112 -15.58 6.30 24.87
CA ASP A 112 -15.99 5.77 26.17
C ASP A 112 -14.88 5.93 27.24
N LEU A 113 -15.14 5.45 28.46
CA LEU A 113 -14.19 5.53 29.58
C LEU A 113 -12.92 4.69 29.38
N LEU A 114 -12.88 3.80 28.38
CA LEU A 114 -11.72 3.00 28.00
C LEU A 114 -11.00 3.59 26.77
N LEU A 115 -11.33 4.83 26.39
CA LEU A 115 -10.80 5.52 25.20
C LEU A 115 -11.09 4.79 23.88
N ARG A 116 -12.15 3.99 23.83
CA ARG A 116 -12.64 3.41 22.57
C ARG A 116 -13.60 4.37 21.91
N LEU A 117 -13.53 4.49 20.59
CA LEU A 117 -14.46 5.34 19.82
C LEU A 117 -15.89 4.89 20.05
N ARG A 118 -16.78 5.83 20.31
CA ARG A 118 -18.21 5.61 20.51
C ARG A 118 -19.01 6.21 19.36
N ASN A 119 -18.72 7.46 19.01
CA ASN A 119 -19.39 8.19 17.93
C ASN A 119 -18.38 9.02 17.14
N ILE A 120 -18.66 9.18 15.85
CA ILE A 120 -18.04 10.22 15.02
C ILE A 120 -19.16 11.13 14.54
N ILE A 121 -19.00 12.42 14.79
CA ILE A 121 -19.95 13.46 14.39
C ILE A 121 -19.30 14.30 13.31
N GLU A 122 -19.94 14.43 12.15
CA GLU A 122 -19.48 15.22 11.01
C GLU A 122 -20.56 16.22 10.64
N GLN A 123 -20.21 17.51 10.65
CA GLN A 123 -21.14 18.60 10.33
C GLN A 123 -22.46 18.50 11.15
N ASN A 124 -22.35 18.28 12.46
CA ASN A 124 -23.47 18.08 13.40
C ASN A 124 -24.36 16.85 13.17
N ARG A 125 -23.92 15.88 12.36
CA ARG A 125 -24.61 14.60 12.15
C ARG A 125 -23.79 13.45 12.69
N CYS A 126 -24.41 12.46 13.29
CA CYS A 126 -23.70 11.29 13.79
C CYS A 126 -23.37 10.36 12.61
N ALA A 127 -22.23 10.56 11.97
CA ALA A 127 -21.80 9.81 10.79
C ALA A 127 -21.42 8.35 11.12
N GLU A 128 -20.89 8.09 12.32
CA GLU A 128 -20.60 6.72 12.76
C GLU A 128 -20.96 6.47 14.23
N ARG A 129 -21.33 5.21 14.54
CA ARG A 129 -21.51 4.69 15.89
C ARG A 129 -20.88 3.31 16.07
N PHE A 130 -20.28 3.11 17.24
CA PHE A 130 -19.58 1.88 17.60
C PHE A 130 -20.22 1.23 18.83
N THR A 131 -20.47 -0.07 18.74
CA THR A 131 -20.97 -0.90 19.84
C THR A 131 -20.01 -2.06 20.07
N TYR A 132 -19.57 -2.23 21.33
CA TYR A 132 -18.60 -3.26 21.71
C TYR A 132 -19.24 -4.39 22.52
N GLY A 133 -18.73 -5.59 22.32
CA GLY A 133 -19.18 -6.80 23.01
C GLY A 133 -18.85 -6.77 24.50
N GLN A 134 -19.81 -7.26 25.28
CA GLN A 134 -19.75 -7.26 26.73
C GLN A 134 -19.18 -8.59 27.25
N LYS A 135 -18.89 -8.65 28.56
CA LYS A 135 -18.24 -9.81 29.20
C LYS A 135 -19.01 -11.14 29.09
N ASP A 136 -20.31 -11.09 28.82
CA ASP A 136 -21.19 -12.25 28.67
C ASP A 136 -21.18 -12.82 27.24
N ALA A 137 -20.53 -12.16 26.29
CA ALA A 137 -20.40 -12.59 24.90
C ALA A 137 -19.12 -13.42 24.62
N ALA A 138 -18.49 -13.97 25.66
CA ALA A 138 -17.27 -14.77 25.56
C ALA A 138 -17.44 -16.03 24.67
N GLY A 139 -18.65 -16.60 24.61
CA GLY A 139 -18.94 -17.76 23.76
C GLY A 139 -18.80 -17.51 22.26
N HIS A 140 -18.76 -16.24 21.85
CA HIS A 140 -18.57 -15.78 20.48
C HIS A 140 -17.22 -15.05 20.29
N ASN A 141 -16.35 -15.09 21.31
CA ASN A 141 -15.08 -14.34 21.37
C ASN A 141 -15.26 -12.82 21.18
N GLN A 142 -16.38 -12.25 21.62
CA GLN A 142 -16.74 -10.84 21.39
C GLN A 142 -16.35 -9.86 22.53
N CYS A 143 -15.82 -10.34 23.65
CA CYS A 143 -15.49 -9.48 24.79
C CYS A 143 -14.55 -8.34 24.38
N ASN A 144 -14.98 -7.09 24.56
CA ASN A 144 -14.29 -5.86 24.13
C ASN A 144 -14.09 -5.69 22.61
N GLN A 145 -14.53 -6.64 21.79
CA GLN A 145 -14.49 -6.52 20.33
C GLN A 145 -15.61 -5.63 19.82
N LEU A 146 -15.43 -5.02 18.65
CA LEU A 146 -16.50 -4.32 17.96
C LEU A 146 -17.55 -5.34 17.50
N VAL A 147 -18.82 -5.18 17.87
CA VAL A 147 -19.89 -6.13 17.49
C VAL A 147 -20.90 -5.51 16.53
N ARG A 148 -20.99 -4.18 16.51
CA ARG A 148 -21.76 -3.42 15.54
C ARG A 148 -21.04 -2.10 15.24
N HIS A 149 -20.93 -1.81 13.95
CA HIS A 149 -20.43 -0.55 13.43
C HIS A 149 -21.44 0.03 12.45
N ASP A 150 -22.13 1.09 12.88
CA ASP A 150 -22.95 1.88 11.98
C ASP A 150 -22.02 2.92 11.36
N ASP A 151 -21.64 2.73 10.09
CA ASP A 151 -20.70 3.57 9.35
C ASP A 151 -21.42 4.41 8.27
N THR A 152 -20.66 5.11 7.42
CA THR A 152 -21.18 6.00 6.38
C THR A 152 -21.91 5.30 5.23
N ALA A 153 -21.79 3.97 5.09
CA ALA A 153 -22.47 3.17 4.07
C ALA A 153 -23.62 2.31 4.64
N GLY A 154 -23.79 2.22 5.96
CA GLY A 154 -24.76 1.36 6.63
C GLY A 154 -24.19 0.67 7.87
N SER A 155 -24.73 -0.49 8.24
CA SER A 155 -24.31 -1.21 9.45
C SER A 155 -23.54 -2.49 9.12
N ARG A 156 -22.45 -2.71 9.84
CA ARG A 156 -21.70 -3.97 9.90
C ARG A 156 -21.97 -4.63 11.24
N LEU A 157 -22.42 -5.88 11.22
CA LEU A 157 -22.60 -6.71 12.41
C LEU A 157 -21.53 -7.80 12.43
N LEU A 158 -20.73 -7.83 13.50
CA LEU A 158 -19.57 -8.72 13.66
C LEU A 158 -19.90 -9.74 14.75
N GLN A 159 -20.48 -10.86 14.32
CA GLN A 159 -21.19 -11.78 15.22
C GLN A 159 -20.29 -12.82 15.89
N ASP A 160 -19.22 -13.24 15.20
CA ASP A 160 -18.37 -14.32 15.67
C ASP A 160 -16.92 -14.02 15.33
N TYR A 161 -16.04 -14.31 16.29
CA TYR A 161 -14.60 -14.17 16.15
C TYR A 161 -13.91 -15.53 16.32
N SER A 162 -12.85 -15.73 15.55
CA SER A 162 -11.98 -16.90 15.67
C SER A 162 -11.18 -16.81 16.98
N LEU A 163 -10.50 -17.91 17.34
CA LEU A 163 -9.61 -17.92 18.50
C LEU A 163 -8.47 -16.91 18.37
N HIS A 164 -8.12 -16.49 17.15
CA HIS A 164 -7.09 -15.47 16.89
C HIS A 164 -7.64 -14.03 16.84
N GLY A 165 -8.94 -13.83 17.09
CA GLY A 165 -9.57 -12.51 17.00
C GLY A 165 -9.93 -12.05 15.58
N SER A 166 -9.79 -12.91 14.56
CA SER A 166 -10.29 -12.62 13.19
C SER A 166 -11.81 -12.81 13.08
N VAL A 167 -12.50 -11.97 12.33
CA VAL A 167 -13.96 -12.05 12.12
C VAL A 167 -14.33 -13.29 11.30
N LEU A 168 -15.10 -14.21 11.91
CA LEU A 168 -15.63 -15.41 11.26
C LEU A 168 -16.90 -15.14 10.46
N SER A 169 -17.73 -14.20 10.93
CA SER A 169 -19.04 -13.88 10.34
C SER A 169 -19.26 -12.37 10.42
N GLU A 170 -19.53 -11.78 9.27
CA GLU A 170 -19.86 -10.38 9.12
C GLU A 170 -21.14 -10.24 8.30
N THR A 171 -22.11 -9.48 8.82
CA THR A 171 -23.32 -9.12 8.09
C THR A 171 -23.36 -7.63 7.80
N ARG A 172 -23.45 -7.29 6.51
CA ARG A 172 -23.59 -5.91 6.04
C ARG A 172 -25.05 -5.60 5.73
N HIS A 173 -25.57 -4.53 6.34
CA HIS A 173 -26.83 -3.89 5.94
C HIS A 173 -26.50 -2.54 5.33
N PHE A 174 -26.95 -2.28 4.10
CA PHE A 174 -26.79 -0.97 3.47
C PHE A 174 -27.88 0.00 3.96
N MET A 175 -27.58 1.30 3.96
CA MET A 175 -28.64 2.30 4.17
C MET A 175 -29.63 2.31 3.00
N LEU A 176 -30.91 2.52 3.31
CA LEU A 176 -31.98 2.67 2.32
C LEU A 176 -31.71 3.85 1.37
N ALA A 177 -31.25 4.98 1.91
CA ALA A 177 -30.88 6.16 1.14
C ALA A 177 -29.36 6.23 0.93
N ALA A 178 -28.94 6.63 -0.27
CA ALA A 178 -27.53 6.93 -0.57
C ALA A 178 -27.21 8.41 -0.27
N GLU A 179 -27.50 8.81 0.97
CA GLU A 179 -27.25 10.13 1.52
C GLU A 179 -26.23 10.02 2.67
N ALA A 180 -25.73 11.15 3.17
CA ALA A 180 -24.79 11.12 4.28
C ALA A 180 -25.49 10.73 5.60
N ALA A 181 -24.91 9.77 6.30
CA ALA A 181 -25.50 9.13 7.47
C ALA A 181 -25.69 10.10 8.65
N ASP A 182 -26.79 9.90 9.38
CA ASP A 182 -27.06 10.53 10.68
C ASP A 182 -27.72 9.53 11.61
N TRP A 183 -26.89 8.82 12.39
CA TRP A 183 -27.33 7.67 13.16
C TRP A 183 -28.04 8.07 14.46
N PRO A 184 -29.31 7.68 14.66
CA PRO A 184 -30.00 7.87 15.93
C PRO A 184 -29.35 7.03 17.05
N SER A 185 -29.57 7.43 18.30
CA SER A 185 -28.93 6.78 19.45
C SER A 185 -29.51 5.41 19.79
N ALA A 186 -30.77 5.13 19.47
CA ALA A 186 -31.43 3.87 19.78
C ALA A 186 -31.32 2.87 18.61
N ASP A 187 -30.93 1.63 18.90
CA ASP A 187 -30.77 0.57 17.90
C ASP A 187 -32.02 0.31 17.03
N PRO A 188 -33.26 0.31 17.55
CA PRO A 188 -34.46 0.16 16.72
C PRO A 188 -34.58 1.24 15.65
N ASP A 189 -34.35 2.50 16.02
CA ASP A 189 -34.43 3.64 15.10
C ASP A 189 -33.33 3.57 14.03
N ARG A 190 -32.14 3.07 14.37
CA ARG A 190 -31.07 2.83 13.39
C ARG A 190 -31.48 1.77 12.37
N ASN A 191 -32.15 0.73 12.82
CA ASN A 191 -32.58 -0.36 11.95
C ASN A 191 -33.67 0.07 10.95
N GLU A 192 -34.44 1.12 11.24
CA GLU A 192 -35.41 1.71 10.30
C GLU A 192 -34.74 2.39 9.09
N LEU A 193 -33.46 2.76 9.19
CA LEU A 193 -32.68 3.38 8.12
C LEU A 193 -31.99 2.36 7.21
N LEU A 194 -32.00 1.08 7.59
CA LEU A 194 -31.27 0.00 6.94
C LEU A 194 -32.16 -0.82 6.02
N GLU A 195 -31.54 -1.38 4.99
CA GLU A 195 -32.16 -2.45 4.22
C GLU A 195 -32.44 -3.66 5.13
N PRO A 196 -33.64 -4.26 5.03
CA PRO A 196 -34.05 -5.33 5.93
C PRO A 196 -33.28 -6.64 5.68
N VAL A 197 -32.71 -6.80 4.48
CA VAL A 197 -31.92 -7.97 4.10
C VAL A 197 -30.45 -7.69 4.42
N GLY A 198 -29.87 -8.51 5.30
CA GLY A 198 -28.44 -8.50 5.59
C GLY A 198 -27.65 -9.37 4.61
N LEU A 199 -26.49 -8.88 4.20
CA LEU A 199 -25.59 -9.55 3.26
C LEU A 199 -24.40 -10.12 4.06
N GLN A 200 -24.42 -11.43 4.29
CA GLN A 200 -23.50 -12.09 5.22
C GLN A 200 -22.31 -12.73 4.52
N THR A 201 -21.10 -12.39 4.94
CA THR A 201 -19.85 -13.07 4.55
C THR A 201 -19.33 -13.90 5.71
N CYS A 202 -18.95 -15.15 5.44
CA CYS A 202 -18.35 -16.05 6.43
C CYS A 202 -16.93 -16.45 6.01
N ARG A 203 -16.05 -16.62 6.99
CA ARG A 203 -14.66 -17.05 6.78
C ARG A 203 -14.32 -18.20 7.71
N VAL A 204 -13.50 -19.11 7.21
CA VAL A 204 -12.87 -20.18 7.96
C VAL A 204 -11.37 -19.99 7.83
N PHE A 205 -10.69 -19.97 8.97
CA PHE A 205 -9.25 -19.78 9.04
C PHE A 205 -8.55 -21.09 9.43
N ASN A 206 -7.29 -21.24 9.05
CA ASN A 206 -6.41 -22.23 9.68
C ASN A 206 -5.89 -21.71 11.03
N ALA A 207 -5.09 -22.53 11.72
CA ALA A 207 -4.48 -22.19 12.99
C ALA A 207 -3.40 -21.08 12.90
N GLN A 208 -3.01 -20.67 11.69
CA GLN A 208 -2.08 -19.58 11.44
C GLN A 208 -2.82 -18.24 11.18
N GLY A 209 -4.16 -18.27 11.10
CA GLY A 209 -4.99 -17.10 10.77
C GLY A 209 -5.15 -16.83 9.28
N GLU A 210 -4.76 -17.76 8.41
CA GLU A 210 -4.95 -17.65 6.95
C GLU A 210 -6.35 -18.13 6.56
N VAL A 211 -6.98 -17.45 5.59
CA VAL A 211 -8.33 -17.82 5.12
C VAL A 211 -8.25 -19.10 4.27
N LEU A 212 -8.84 -20.18 4.78
CA LEU A 212 -9.02 -21.44 4.04
C LEU A 212 -10.29 -21.45 3.20
N LYS A 213 -11.36 -20.83 3.71
CA LYS A 213 -12.63 -20.72 3.00
C LYS A 213 -13.26 -19.35 3.25
N GLN A 214 -13.77 -18.73 2.20
CA GLN A 214 -14.66 -17.58 2.29
C GLN A 214 -15.96 -17.89 1.58
N THR A 215 -17.09 -17.77 2.28
CA THR A 215 -18.43 -17.78 1.66
C THR A 215 -18.91 -16.35 1.56
N ASP A 216 -19.21 -15.90 0.34
CA ASP A 216 -19.72 -14.55 0.09
C ASP A 216 -21.21 -14.41 0.41
N ALA A 217 -21.73 -13.18 0.32
CA ALA A 217 -23.12 -12.86 0.65
C ALA A 217 -24.18 -13.48 -0.27
N SER A 218 -23.77 -14.00 -1.44
CA SER A 218 -24.66 -14.73 -2.35
C SER A 218 -24.50 -16.25 -2.22
N GLY A 219 -23.71 -16.73 -1.24
CA GLY A 219 -23.53 -18.14 -0.92
C GLY A 219 -22.42 -18.85 -1.71
N ASN A 220 -21.65 -18.14 -2.55
CA ASN A 220 -20.53 -18.77 -3.27
C ASN A 220 -19.35 -18.94 -2.33
N SER A 221 -18.66 -20.08 -2.43
CA SER A 221 -17.54 -20.41 -1.55
C SER A 221 -16.24 -20.49 -2.34
N GLN A 222 -15.25 -19.74 -1.89
CA GLN A 222 -13.86 -19.82 -2.35
C GLN A 222 -13.10 -20.67 -1.34
N LEU A 223 -12.34 -21.66 -1.82
CA LEU A 223 -11.54 -22.56 -0.99
C LEU A 223 -10.08 -22.47 -1.44
N SER A 224 -9.18 -22.27 -0.48
CA SER A 224 -7.74 -22.20 -0.73
C SER A 224 -7.03 -23.34 -0.04
N THR A 225 -6.12 -24.01 -0.75
CA THR A 225 -5.19 -24.97 -0.16
C THR A 225 -3.78 -24.43 -0.22
N HIS A 226 -2.98 -24.81 0.78
CA HIS A 226 -1.60 -24.36 0.91
C HIS A 226 -0.66 -25.56 0.88
N ASN A 227 0.56 -25.37 0.37
CA ASN A 227 1.58 -26.40 0.41
C ASN A 227 2.22 -26.50 1.80
N LEU A 228 3.19 -27.41 1.97
CA LEU A 228 3.90 -27.61 3.25
C LEU A 228 4.65 -26.36 3.75
N ALA A 229 4.91 -25.37 2.88
CA ALA A 229 5.57 -24.11 3.23
C ALA A 229 4.56 -22.96 3.52
N GLY A 230 3.26 -23.24 3.59
CA GLY A 230 2.21 -22.23 3.79
C GLY A 230 1.92 -21.39 2.55
N GLN A 231 2.51 -21.71 1.39
CA GLN A 231 2.26 -20.95 0.16
C GLN A 231 0.97 -21.45 -0.51
N LEU A 232 0.19 -20.55 -1.10
CA LEU A 232 -1.02 -20.90 -1.86
C LEU A 232 -0.67 -21.93 -2.94
N HIS A 233 -1.40 -23.04 -2.97
CA HIS A 233 -1.19 -24.14 -3.90
C HIS A 233 -2.32 -24.26 -4.92
N SER A 234 -3.57 -24.24 -4.44
CA SER A 234 -4.76 -24.27 -5.28
C SER A 234 -5.86 -23.37 -4.73
N THR A 235 -6.75 -22.95 -5.63
CA THR A 235 -7.99 -22.23 -5.28
C THR A 235 -9.15 -22.80 -6.07
N ASP A 236 -10.23 -23.13 -5.38
CA ASP A 236 -11.47 -23.64 -5.96
C ASP A 236 -12.64 -22.70 -5.67
N LEU A 237 -13.61 -22.62 -6.58
CA LEU A 237 -14.85 -21.88 -6.46
C LEU A 237 -16.05 -22.84 -6.51
N ILE A 238 -16.91 -22.77 -5.51
CA ILE A 238 -18.19 -23.47 -5.48
C ILE A 238 -19.28 -22.40 -5.54
N LEU A 239 -19.98 -22.32 -6.67
CA LEU A 239 -21.11 -21.42 -6.82
C LEU A 239 -22.28 -21.86 -5.94
N ASN A 240 -23.11 -20.91 -5.50
CA ASN A 240 -24.26 -21.21 -4.66
C ASN A 240 -25.20 -22.23 -5.33
N GLY A 241 -25.66 -23.23 -4.57
CA GLY A 241 -26.49 -24.33 -5.08
C GLY A 241 -25.75 -25.38 -5.92
N SER A 242 -24.48 -25.15 -6.29
CA SER A 242 -23.65 -26.14 -6.96
C SER A 242 -23.03 -27.12 -5.96
N THR A 243 -22.88 -28.37 -6.40
CA THR A 243 -22.06 -29.39 -5.69
C THR A 243 -20.71 -29.59 -6.38
N HIS A 244 -20.49 -28.94 -7.51
CA HIS A 244 -19.26 -29.03 -8.30
C HIS A 244 -18.34 -27.86 -7.94
N ALA A 245 -17.11 -28.19 -7.57
CA ALA A 245 -16.04 -27.21 -7.37
C ALA A 245 -15.33 -26.93 -8.70
N LEU A 246 -15.30 -25.65 -9.08
CA LEU A 246 -14.55 -25.15 -10.22
C LEU A 246 -13.14 -24.77 -9.74
N THR A 247 -12.14 -25.56 -10.12
CA THR A 247 -10.75 -25.17 -9.86
C THR A 247 -10.40 -23.92 -10.64
N LEU A 248 -9.85 -22.91 -9.96
CA LEU A 248 -9.41 -21.65 -10.54
C LEU A 248 -7.89 -21.63 -10.73
N VAL A 249 -7.14 -22.23 -9.80
CA VAL A 249 -5.71 -22.54 -9.98
C VAL A 249 -5.45 -23.90 -9.36
N SER A 250 -4.78 -24.76 -10.12
CA SER A 250 -4.55 -26.16 -9.75
C SER A 250 -3.17 -26.41 -9.17
N ALA A 251 -2.21 -25.55 -9.51
CA ALA A 251 -0.84 -25.63 -9.01
C ALA A 251 -0.14 -24.28 -9.14
N ILE A 252 0.68 -23.96 -8.15
CA ILE A 252 1.62 -22.84 -8.17
C ILE A 252 2.99 -23.37 -7.72
N ARG A 253 4.04 -22.98 -8.45
CA ARG A 253 5.43 -23.24 -8.10
C ARG A 253 6.13 -21.92 -7.83
N TYR A 254 6.92 -21.92 -6.77
CA TYR A 254 7.66 -20.76 -6.30
C TYR A 254 9.16 -21.04 -6.39
N ASN A 255 9.94 -20.00 -6.66
CA ASN A 255 11.38 -20.05 -6.48
C ASN A 255 11.78 -19.94 -5.01
N ALA A 256 13.08 -20.01 -4.75
CA ALA A 256 13.65 -19.87 -3.40
C ALA A 256 13.38 -18.50 -2.75
N PHE A 257 13.02 -17.47 -3.53
CA PHE A 257 12.66 -16.12 -3.05
C PHE A 257 11.14 -15.94 -2.88
N ASN A 258 10.39 -17.03 -2.85
CA ASN A 258 8.93 -17.01 -2.73
C ASN A 258 8.22 -16.28 -3.89
N GLN A 259 8.87 -16.13 -5.04
CA GLN A 259 8.26 -15.58 -6.24
C GLN A 259 7.68 -16.72 -7.08
N VAL A 260 6.50 -16.52 -7.65
CA VAL A 260 5.86 -17.52 -8.53
C VAL A 260 6.68 -17.67 -9.81
N GLU A 261 7.20 -18.86 -10.10
CA GLU A 261 7.88 -19.18 -11.38
C GLU A 261 6.94 -19.83 -12.39
N GLN A 262 5.93 -20.55 -11.90
CA GLN A 262 4.94 -21.21 -12.73
C GLN A 262 3.61 -21.31 -12.00
N GLU A 263 2.50 -21.13 -12.72
CA GLU A 263 1.16 -21.44 -12.23
C GLU A 263 0.33 -22.08 -13.34
N THR A 264 -0.61 -22.94 -12.96
CA THR A 264 -1.54 -23.59 -13.88
C THR A 264 -2.97 -23.24 -13.49
N ALA A 265 -3.58 -22.37 -14.29
CA ALA A 265 -4.96 -21.94 -14.12
C ALA A 265 -5.93 -23.11 -14.35
N GLY A 266 -7.14 -22.99 -13.81
CA GLY A 266 -8.20 -23.99 -13.90
C GLY A 266 -8.66 -24.32 -15.31
N ASN A 267 -8.48 -23.39 -16.24
CA ASN A 267 -8.72 -23.59 -17.67
C ASN A 267 -7.54 -24.26 -18.41
N GLY A 268 -6.52 -24.74 -17.68
CA GLY A 268 -5.36 -25.43 -18.22
C GLY A 268 -4.28 -24.52 -18.81
N VAL A 269 -4.43 -23.20 -18.74
CA VAL A 269 -3.39 -22.24 -19.14
C VAL A 269 -2.24 -22.28 -18.13
N VAL A 270 -1.02 -22.41 -18.63
CA VAL A 270 0.20 -22.40 -17.84
C VAL A 270 0.91 -21.07 -18.05
N SER A 271 1.08 -20.32 -16.97
CA SER A 271 1.89 -19.10 -16.96
C SER A 271 3.27 -19.39 -16.36
N LEU A 272 4.32 -18.83 -16.97
CA LEU A 272 5.71 -18.93 -16.54
C LEU A 272 6.28 -17.52 -16.32
N TYR A 273 7.08 -17.38 -15.27
CA TYR A 273 7.70 -16.13 -14.87
C TYR A 273 9.20 -16.36 -14.70
N ALA A 274 10.00 -15.64 -15.48
CA ALA A 274 11.45 -15.72 -15.47
C ALA A 274 12.02 -14.48 -14.76
N TYR A 275 12.89 -14.72 -13.79
CA TYR A 275 13.54 -13.67 -13.00
C TYR A 275 15.05 -13.65 -13.29
N ASP A 276 15.64 -12.46 -13.28
CA ASP A 276 17.09 -12.32 -13.30
C ASP A 276 17.68 -12.86 -11.99
N GLN A 277 18.72 -13.68 -12.09
CA GLN A 277 19.29 -14.36 -10.93
C GLN A 277 20.15 -13.44 -10.04
N GLN A 278 20.55 -12.27 -10.52
CA GLN A 278 21.41 -11.33 -9.78
C GLN A 278 20.58 -10.36 -8.95
N ASP A 279 19.48 -9.84 -9.51
CA ASP A 279 18.68 -8.79 -8.87
C ASP A 279 17.20 -9.16 -8.62
N GLY A 280 16.77 -10.36 -9.03
CA GLY A 280 15.43 -10.88 -8.80
C GLY A 280 14.32 -10.18 -9.61
N ARG A 281 14.66 -9.34 -10.60
CA ARG A 281 13.69 -8.63 -11.44
C ARG A 281 13.05 -9.56 -12.46
N LEU A 282 11.77 -9.34 -12.76
CA LEU A 282 11.04 -10.11 -13.78
C LEU A 282 11.57 -9.78 -15.18
N ILE A 283 12.24 -10.71 -15.84
CA ILE A 283 12.78 -10.52 -17.20
C ILE A 283 11.89 -11.11 -18.29
N GLY A 284 10.98 -12.03 -17.92
CA GLY A 284 10.06 -12.65 -18.85
C GLY A 284 8.77 -13.12 -18.18
N LEU A 285 7.65 -12.98 -18.88
CA LEU A 285 6.35 -13.51 -18.51
C LEU A 285 5.72 -14.14 -19.74
N SER A 286 5.27 -15.39 -19.64
CA SER A 286 4.62 -16.08 -20.76
C SER A 286 3.42 -16.88 -20.32
N ALA A 287 2.42 -17.02 -21.19
CA ALA A 287 1.26 -17.86 -20.95
C ALA A 287 0.97 -18.75 -22.17
N ILE A 288 0.76 -20.04 -21.92
CA ILE A 288 0.54 -21.07 -22.94
C ILE A 288 -0.77 -21.79 -22.61
N SER A 289 -1.69 -21.90 -23.57
CA SER A 289 -2.94 -22.66 -23.42
C SER A 289 -2.69 -24.17 -23.32
N ALA A 290 -3.70 -24.91 -22.89
CA ALA A 290 -3.65 -26.36 -22.76
C ALA A 290 -3.33 -27.10 -24.09
N ASP A 291 -3.67 -26.49 -25.24
CA ASP A 291 -3.36 -27.03 -26.57
C ASP A 291 -1.97 -26.64 -27.10
N GLY A 292 -1.19 -25.89 -26.32
CA GLY A 292 0.16 -25.45 -26.67
C GLY A 292 0.23 -24.10 -27.41
N THR A 293 -0.89 -23.39 -27.59
CA THR A 293 -0.89 -22.07 -28.21
C THR A 293 -0.25 -21.04 -27.27
N LEU A 294 0.71 -20.27 -27.78
CA LEU A 294 1.30 -19.14 -27.05
C LEU A 294 0.30 -17.98 -27.01
N LEU A 295 -0.19 -17.63 -25.83
CA LEU A 295 -1.16 -16.56 -25.62
C LEU A 295 -0.47 -15.21 -25.35
N GLN A 296 0.61 -15.23 -24.57
CA GLN A 296 1.35 -14.04 -24.14
C GLN A 296 2.84 -14.35 -24.00
N GLN A 297 3.71 -13.41 -24.36
CA GLN A 297 5.16 -13.49 -24.11
C GLN A 297 5.75 -12.09 -23.93
N LEU A 298 5.72 -11.54 -22.72
CA LEU A 298 6.30 -10.25 -22.39
C LEU A 298 7.76 -10.41 -21.93
N ASN A 299 8.71 -9.80 -22.65
CA ASN A 299 10.11 -9.76 -22.26
C ASN A 299 10.53 -8.33 -21.88
N TYR A 300 11.25 -8.20 -20.77
CA TYR A 300 11.60 -6.92 -20.17
C TYR A 300 13.09 -6.64 -20.31
N SER A 301 13.45 -5.36 -20.49
CA SER A 301 14.82 -4.91 -20.31
C SER A 301 14.86 -3.69 -19.41
N TYR A 302 15.91 -3.59 -18.60
CA TYR A 302 16.06 -2.59 -17.56
C TYR A 302 17.32 -1.76 -17.77
N ASP A 303 17.32 -0.53 -17.27
CA ASP A 303 18.56 0.18 -16.95
C ASP A 303 19.15 -0.35 -15.62
N PRO A 304 20.36 0.08 -15.21
CA PRO A 304 20.98 -0.41 -13.98
C PRO A 304 20.19 -0.14 -12.69
N VAL A 305 19.43 0.97 -12.62
CA VAL A 305 18.62 1.30 -11.43
C VAL A 305 17.28 0.57 -11.42
N GLY A 306 16.91 -0.07 -12.54
CA GLY A 306 15.73 -0.90 -12.66
C GLY A 306 14.57 -0.24 -13.37
N ASN A 307 14.80 0.85 -14.11
CA ASN A 307 13.75 1.39 -14.95
C ASN A 307 13.57 0.52 -16.20
N ILE A 308 12.33 0.12 -16.50
CA ILE A 308 12.01 -0.61 -17.73
C ILE A 308 12.28 0.25 -18.96
N LEU A 309 13.25 -0.15 -19.79
CA LEU A 309 13.57 0.51 -21.06
C LEU A 309 12.77 -0.04 -22.24
N LEU A 310 12.31 -1.29 -22.13
CA LEU A 310 11.67 -2.01 -23.23
C LEU A 310 10.76 -3.10 -22.69
N VAL A 311 9.59 -3.26 -23.32
CA VAL A 311 8.71 -4.42 -23.18
C VAL A 311 8.42 -4.95 -24.58
N ASN A 312 8.75 -6.21 -24.83
CA ASN A 312 8.50 -6.89 -26.11
C ASN A 312 7.46 -7.99 -25.91
N ASP A 313 6.30 -7.87 -26.57
CA ASP A 313 5.28 -8.92 -26.59
C ASP A 313 5.50 -9.87 -27.78
N ALA A 314 6.38 -10.85 -27.58
CA ALA A 314 6.79 -11.80 -28.62
C ALA A 314 5.69 -12.83 -28.99
N SER A 315 4.50 -12.79 -28.37
CA SER A 315 3.35 -13.57 -28.87
C SER A 315 2.64 -12.90 -30.04
N GLN A 316 2.91 -11.62 -30.28
CA GLN A 316 2.28 -10.83 -31.34
C GLN A 316 3.21 -10.74 -32.56
N PRO A 317 2.68 -10.85 -33.79
CA PRO A 317 3.50 -10.72 -34.99
C PRO A 317 3.81 -9.25 -35.30
N ASP A 318 4.93 -9.05 -36.01
CA ASP A 318 5.18 -7.81 -36.73
C ASP A 318 4.07 -7.56 -37.76
N ARG A 319 3.65 -6.31 -37.88
CA ARG A 319 2.65 -5.89 -38.88
C ARG A 319 3.22 -4.85 -39.82
N TYR A 320 2.70 -4.81 -41.03
CA TYR A 320 3.04 -3.79 -42.01
C TYR A 320 1.77 -3.07 -42.44
N CYS A 321 1.76 -1.75 -42.30
CA CYS A 321 0.69 -0.91 -42.80
C CYS A 321 1.26 0.43 -43.26
N ASP A 322 0.79 0.97 -44.40
CA ASP A 322 1.29 2.21 -45.01
C ASP A 322 2.82 2.28 -45.14
N ASN A 323 3.44 1.15 -45.51
CA ASN A 323 4.90 1.00 -45.60
C ASN A 323 5.65 1.26 -44.27
N GLN A 324 4.96 1.18 -43.12
CA GLN A 324 5.57 1.21 -41.79
C GLN A 324 5.57 -0.19 -41.17
N LEU A 325 6.71 -0.55 -40.57
CA LEU A 325 6.81 -1.71 -39.68
C LEU A 325 6.23 -1.34 -38.31
N ILE A 326 5.33 -2.18 -37.82
CA ILE A 326 4.65 -2.04 -36.53
C ILE A 326 5.05 -3.24 -35.68
N GLU A 327 6.03 -3.04 -34.81
CA GLU A 327 6.59 -4.06 -33.93
C GLU A 327 5.80 -4.14 -32.62
N PRO A 328 5.68 -5.32 -31.98
CA PRO A 328 5.09 -5.48 -30.64
C PRO A 328 6.01 -5.02 -29.50
N ILE A 329 6.74 -3.93 -29.72
CA ILE A 329 7.77 -3.43 -28.82
C ILE A 329 7.39 -2.06 -28.31
N SER A 330 7.26 -1.94 -26.99
CA SER A 330 7.18 -0.66 -26.30
C SER A 330 8.58 -0.25 -25.84
N ARG A 331 8.93 1.04 -25.98
CA ARG A 331 10.25 1.58 -25.61
C ARG A 331 10.07 2.82 -24.74
N TYR A 332 10.96 2.99 -23.77
CA TYR A 332 10.85 4.04 -22.77
C TYR A 332 12.19 4.73 -22.52
N ARG A 333 12.13 6.03 -22.21
CA ARG A 333 13.29 6.84 -21.84
C ARG A 333 12.97 7.69 -20.62
N TYR A 334 13.95 7.84 -19.75
CA TYR A 334 13.83 8.57 -18.49
C TYR A 334 14.82 9.72 -18.42
N ASP A 335 14.51 10.75 -17.63
CA ASP A 335 15.46 11.78 -17.22
C ASP A 335 16.36 11.30 -16.06
N THR A 336 17.29 12.14 -15.60
CA THR A 336 18.22 11.76 -14.51
C THR A 336 17.60 11.65 -13.13
N VAL A 337 16.34 12.03 -12.97
CA VAL A 337 15.55 11.81 -11.75
C VAL A 337 14.45 10.75 -11.97
N TYR A 338 14.63 9.96 -13.04
CA TYR A 338 13.83 8.79 -13.40
C TYR A 338 12.36 9.07 -13.73
N LYS A 339 12.02 10.29 -14.15
CA LYS A 339 10.70 10.58 -14.73
C LYS A 339 10.66 10.11 -16.18
N LEU A 340 9.55 9.50 -16.59
CA LEU A 340 9.34 9.05 -17.96
C LEU A 340 9.25 10.25 -18.91
N ILE A 341 10.19 10.43 -19.84
CA ILE A 341 10.21 11.56 -20.78
C ILE A 341 9.84 11.17 -22.21
N GLU A 342 9.91 9.88 -22.54
CA GLU A 342 9.52 9.37 -23.85
C GLU A 342 8.96 7.94 -23.74
N ALA A 343 7.90 7.66 -24.48
CA ALA A 343 7.36 6.32 -24.65
C ALA A 343 6.91 6.09 -26.10
N SER A 344 7.23 4.93 -26.66
CA SER A 344 6.68 4.49 -27.95
C SER A 344 6.05 3.12 -27.83
N GLY A 345 5.11 2.80 -28.74
CA GLY A 345 4.47 1.50 -28.80
C GLY A 345 3.43 1.44 -29.91
N ARG A 346 2.39 0.64 -29.71
CA ARG A 346 1.28 0.49 -30.66
C ARG A 346 -0.03 0.96 -30.07
N GLU A 347 -0.86 1.53 -30.92
CA GLU A 347 -2.20 2.02 -30.58
C GLU A 347 -3.22 1.61 -31.65
N VAL A 348 -4.50 1.73 -31.34
CA VAL A 348 -5.57 1.66 -32.33
C VAL A 348 -5.40 2.77 -33.37
N ARG A 349 -5.48 2.42 -34.66
CA ARG A 349 -5.32 3.38 -35.74
C ARG A 349 -6.51 4.32 -35.88
N ASN A 350 -7.73 3.79 -35.74
CA ASN A 350 -8.96 4.52 -35.98
C ASN A 350 -9.76 4.70 -34.69
N GLY A 351 -10.04 5.95 -34.32
CA GLY A 351 -10.85 6.31 -33.15
C GLY A 351 -10.04 7.02 -32.06
N ALA A 352 -10.73 7.76 -31.19
CA ALA A 352 -10.07 8.48 -30.11
C ALA A 352 -9.64 7.51 -28.99
N SER A 353 -8.34 7.53 -28.63
CA SER A 353 -7.78 6.70 -27.55
C SER A 353 -7.17 7.52 -26.39
N HIS A 354 -7.33 8.85 -26.41
CA HIS A 354 -6.56 9.77 -25.56
C HIS A 354 -7.39 10.60 -24.57
N GLY A 355 -8.70 10.37 -24.52
CA GLY A 355 -9.63 11.08 -23.63
C GLY A 355 -10.20 10.19 -22.53
N PRO A 356 -11.26 10.64 -21.84
CA PRO A 356 -11.96 9.86 -20.82
C PRO A 356 -12.75 8.67 -21.38
N ALA A 357 -12.96 8.58 -22.69
CA ALA A 357 -13.61 7.43 -23.32
C ALA A 357 -12.61 6.30 -23.65
N LEU A 358 -13.09 5.06 -23.69
CA LEU A 358 -12.32 3.94 -24.27
C LEU A 358 -12.24 4.11 -25.80
N PRO A 359 -11.17 3.62 -26.45
CA PRO A 359 -11.13 3.52 -27.90
C PRO A 359 -12.24 2.60 -28.42
N GLY A 360 -12.57 2.74 -29.71
CA GLY A 360 -13.55 1.87 -30.37
C GLY A 360 -13.13 0.40 -30.30
N LEU A 361 -14.05 -0.46 -29.87
CA LEU A 361 -13.80 -1.90 -29.71
C LEU A 361 -13.49 -2.56 -31.06
N GLN A 362 -12.37 -3.29 -31.10
CA GLN A 362 -11.91 -4.01 -32.29
C GLN A 362 -12.33 -5.49 -32.25
N PRO A 363 -12.60 -6.13 -33.40
CA PRO A 363 -12.99 -7.54 -33.43
C PRO A 363 -11.79 -8.48 -33.25
N LEU A 364 -12.03 -9.62 -32.61
CA LEU A 364 -11.10 -10.77 -32.58
C LEU A 364 -11.61 -11.93 -33.47
N PRO A 365 -10.71 -12.64 -34.20
CA PRO A 365 -9.29 -12.35 -34.36
C PRO A 365 -9.07 -11.07 -35.19
N THR A 366 -7.91 -10.42 -35.04
CA THR A 366 -7.56 -9.25 -35.87
C THR A 366 -7.44 -9.68 -37.33
N LEU A 367 -8.40 -9.25 -38.18
CA LEU A 367 -8.44 -9.59 -39.60
C LEU A 367 -7.64 -8.61 -40.47
N ASP A 368 -7.50 -7.36 -40.02
CA ASP A 368 -6.81 -6.29 -40.76
C ASP A 368 -5.51 -5.88 -40.04
N PRO A 369 -4.33 -6.07 -40.67
CA PRO A 369 -3.05 -5.67 -40.07
C PRO A 369 -2.94 -4.16 -39.83
N CYS A 370 -3.75 -3.34 -40.52
CA CYS A 370 -3.80 -1.89 -40.38
C CYS A 370 -4.67 -1.38 -39.22
N GLN A 371 -5.27 -2.25 -38.40
CA GLN A 371 -6.04 -1.79 -37.22
C GLN A 371 -5.19 -1.10 -36.16
N VAL A 372 -3.88 -1.35 -36.17
CA VAL A 372 -2.92 -0.71 -35.26
C VAL A 372 -2.01 0.26 -36.02
N SER A 373 -1.42 1.18 -35.27
CA SER A 373 -0.36 2.09 -35.74
C SER A 373 0.69 2.27 -34.66
N ASN A 374 1.89 2.72 -35.05
CA ASN A 374 2.90 3.11 -34.09
C ASN A 374 2.54 4.45 -33.45
N TYR A 375 2.86 4.62 -32.17
CA TYR A 375 2.83 5.91 -31.51
C TYR A 375 4.16 6.24 -30.84
N LYS A 376 4.37 7.54 -30.61
CA LYS A 376 5.39 8.12 -29.75
C LYS A 376 4.79 9.24 -28.89
N GLN A 377 4.96 9.16 -27.58
CA GLN A 377 4.60 10.20 -26.61
C GLN A 377 5.88 10.79 -26.02
N ASN A 378 5.97 12.12 -25.99
CA ASN A 378 7.01 12.86 -25.29
C ASN A 378 6.38 13.66 -24.15
N TYR A 379 7.01 13.63 -22.98
CA TYR A 379 6.50 14.30 -21.77
C TYR A 379 7.49 15.36 -21.30
N SER A 380 6.99 16.54 -20.96
CA SER A 380 7.77 17.57 -20.29
C SER A 380 7.16 17.93 -18.95
N TYR A 381 8.00 18.11 -17.94
CA TYR A 381 7.59 18.40 -16.57
C TYR A 381 8.21 19.70 -16.07
N ASP A 382 7.54 20.35 -15.12
CA ASP A 382 8.16 21.41 -14.34
C ASP A 382 9.14 20.85 -13.28
N THR A 383 9.65 21.75 -12.44
CA THR A 383 10.63 21.42 -11.41
C THR A 383 10.05 20.73 -10.18
N ALA A 384 8.72 20.79 -9.99
CA ALA A 384 7.96 20.09 -8.94
C ALA A 384 7.39 18.73 -9.44
N GLY A 385 7.52 18.45 -10.73
CA GLY A 385 7.04 17.22 -11.36
C GLY A 385 5.61 17.29 -11.89
N ASN A 386 5.02 18.47 -12.06
CA ASN A 386 3.76 18.60 -12.80
C ASN A 386 4.02 18.37 -14.29
N LEU A 387 3.14 17.62 -14.96
CA LEU A 387 3.13 17.54 -16.41
C LEU A 387 2.81 18.93 -16.98
N LEU A 388 3.66 19.43 -17.88
CA LEU A 388 3.46 20.69 -18.63
C LEU A 388 2.91 20.42 -20.03
N GLN A 389 3.44 19.40 -20.69
CA GLN A 389 3.06 19.05 -22.05
C GLN A 389 3.22 17.56 -22.28
N MET A 390 2.26 16.97 -22.98
CA MET A 390 2.38 15.66 -23.60
C MET A 390 2.14 15.80 -25.10
N ARG A 391 3.17 15.49 -25.89
CA ARG A 391 3.08 15.49 -27.35
C ARG A 391 2.94 14.06 -27.85
N HIS A 392 1.87 13.78 -28.56
CA HIS A 392 1.57 12.48 -29.13
C HIS A 392 1.71 12.50 -30.65
N GLU A 393 2.53 11.60 -31.18
CA GLU A 393 2.78 11.39 -32.59
C GLU A 393 2.37 9.95 -32.93
N GLY A 394 1.30 9.78 -33.71
CA GLY A 394 0.68 8.47 -33.96
C GLY A 394 -0.27 8.51 -35.14
N ALA A 395 -1.33 7.70 -35.13
CA ALA A 395 -2.39 7.81 -36.15
C ALA A 395 -3.08 9.19 -36.11
N HIS A 396 -3.23 9.75 -34.90
CA HIS A 396 -3.81 11.06 -34.68
C HIS A 396 -2.88 11.93 -33.84
N ASN A 397 -2.10 12.79 -34.49
CA ASN A 397 -1.19 13.69 -33.79
C ASN A 397 -1.96 14.74 -32.97
N PHE A 398 -1.59 14.90 -31.71
CA PHE A 398 -2.07 16.01 -30.88
C PHE A 398 -1.06 16.38 -29.80
N THR A 399 -1.25 17.53 -29.20
CA THR A 399 -0.47 17.99 -28.06
C THR A 399 -1.43 18.43 -26.97
N ARG A 400 -1.21 17.94 -25.75
CA ARG A 400 -1.93 18.37 -24.56
C ARG A 400 -1.01 19.24 -23.73
N ASN A 401 -1.36 20.51 -23.61
CA ASN A 401 -0.70 21.45 -22.71
C ASN A 401 -1.47 21.48 -21.40
N MET A 402 -0.76 21.67 -20.29
CA MET A 402 -1.33 21.76 -18.95
C MET A 402 -1.06 23.15 -18.38
N HIS A 403 -2.10 23.84 -17.94
CA HIS A 403 -2.02 25.02 -17.12
C HIS A 403 -1.72 24.61 -15.68
N VAL A 404 -0.56 25.00 -15.16
CA VAL A 404 -0.15 24.74 -13.76
C VAL A 404 -0.25 26.02 -12.95
N ASP A 405 -0.92 25.92 -11.81
CA ASP A 405 -1.08 27.03 -10.89
C ASP A 405 0.28 27.59 -10.45
N PRO A 406 0.48 28.92 -10.45
CA PRO A 406 1.77 29.49 -10.07
C PRO A 406 2.11 29.26 -8.58
N ASP A 407 1.10 29.04 -7.73
CA ASP A 407 1.24 29.02 -6.26
C ASP A 407 0.92 27.64 -5.64
N SER A 408 0.47 26.67 -6.44
CA SER A 408 0.18 25.28 -6.03
C SER A 408 0.48 24.28 -7.15
N ASN A 409 0.35 22.97 -6.92
CA ASN A 409 0.52 21.92 -7.94
C ASN A 409 -0.79 21.57 -8.67
N ARG A 410 -1.87 22.34 -8.42
CA ARG A 410 -3.14 22.23 -9.14
C ARG A 410 -2.93 22.52 -10.61
N SER A 411 -3.55 21.72 -11.48
CA SER A 411 -3.34 21.87 -12.92
C SER A 411 -4.37 21.15 -13.77
N LEU A 412 -4.72 21.76 -14.89
CA LEU A 412 -5.73 21.30 -15.85
C LEU A 412 -5.28 21.51 -17.30
N PRO A 413 -5.89 20.83 -18.29
CA PRO A 413 -5.57 21.06 -19.70
C PRO A 413 -5.90 22.49 -20.17
N ASP A 414 -5.07 23.06 -21.04
CA ASP A 414 -5.33 24.31 -21.76
C ASP A 414 -6.24 24.04 -22.99
N ASP A 415 -7.55 23.95 -22.79
CA ASP A 415 -8.53 23.63 -23.84
C ASP A 415 -9.09 24.88 -24.57
N ASP A 416 -8.21 25.78 -25.04
CA ASP A 416 -8.53 27.02 -25.81
C ASP A 416 -9.39 28.08 -25.07
N GLY A 417 -9.57 27.96 -23.75
CA GLY A 417 -10.21 28.96 -22.87
C GLY A 417 -9.32 29.37 -21.69
N GLU A 418 -9.62 30.50 -21.03
CA GLU A 418 -8.96 30.83 -19.75
C GLU A 418 -9.30 29.77 -18.70
N VAL A 419 -8.27 29.05 -18.22
CA VAL A 419 -8.39 28.11 -17.12
C VAL A 419 -8.34 28.88 -15.81
N ASP A 420 -9.48 28.98 -15.12
CA ASP A 420 -9.52 29.53 -13.76
C ASP A 420 -9.35 28.39 -12.74
N LEU A 421 -8.10 28.16 -12.31
CA LEU A 421 -7.78 27.14 -11.33
C LEU A 421 -8.36 27.44 -9.93
N ALA A 422 -8.65 28.71 -9.61
CA ALA A 422 -9.19 29.09 -8.31
C ALA A 422 -10.64 28.62 -8.11
N THR A 423 -11.42 28.52 -9.19
CA THR A 423 -12.81 28.02 -9.17
C THR A 423 -12.92 26.55 -9.59
N SER A 424 -11.86 25.97 -10.15
CA SER A 424 -11.83 24.57 -10.59
C SER A 424 -11.58 23.57 -9.47
N PHE A 425 -11.02 24.01 -8.34
CA PHE A 425 -10.73 23.17 -7.18
C PHE A 425 -11.39 23.74 -5.92
N ASP A 426 -11.80 22.88 -4.99
CA ASP A 426 -12.26 23.36 -3.69
C ASP A 426 -11.11 23.79 -2.77
N ALA A 427 -11.45 24.27 -1.58
CA ALA A 427 -10.47 24.74 -0.60
C ALA A 427 -9.52 23.63 -0.11
N ASN A 428 -9.91 22.36 -0.20
CA ASN A 428 -9.06 21.20 0.11
C ASN A 428 -8.36 20.62 -1.14
N GLY A 429 -8.46 21.27 -2.30
CA GLY A 429 -7.79 20.82 -3.52
C GLY A 429 -8.52 19.72 -4.28
N ASN A 430 -9.78 19.41 -3.97
CA ASN A 430 -10.50 18.45 -4.77
C ASN A 430 -11.00 19.10 -6.06
N LEU A 431 -10.82 18.44 -7.21
CA LEU A 431 -11.30 18.94 -8.50
C LEU A 431 -12.84 19.00 -8.51
N LEU A 432 -13.42 20.13 -8.91
CA LEU A 432 -14.87 20.38 -8.91
C LEU A 432 -15.55 20.09 -10.23
N GLN A 433 -14.78 19.97 -11.32
CA GLN A 433 -15.30 19.66 -12.64
C GLN A 433 -14.32 18.77 -13.41
N LEU A 434 -14.76 17.57 -13.80
CA LEU A 434 -13.88 16.58 -14.43
C LEU A 434 -13.48 17.00 -15.85
N VAL A 435 -14.50 17.38 -16.62
CA VAL A 435 -14.43 18.05 -17.91
C VAL A 435 -15.60 19.03 -17.96
N ARG A 436 -15.57 20.01 -18.88
CA ARG A 436 -16.62 21.02 -18.99
C ARG A 436 -18.02 20.36 -19.06
N GLY A 437 -18.89 20.75 -18.13
CA GLY A 437 -20.25 20.21 -17.97
C GLY A 437 -20.39 19.03 -17.00
N GLN A 438 -19.29 18.45 -16.50
CA GLN A 438 -19.31 17.33 -15.56
C GLN A 438 -18.87 17.75 -14.15
N VAL A 439 -19.81 18.28 -13.38
CA VAL A 439 -19.59 18.75 -12.00
C VAL A 439 -19.37 17.57 -11.06
N MET A 440 -18.46 17.73 -10.10
CA MET A 440 -18.13 16.75 -9.07
C MET A 440 -18.44 17.28 -7.68
N GLY A 441 -18.92 16.41 -6.80
CA GLY A 441 -19.12 16.70 -5.39
C GLY A 441 -18.33 15.77 -4.49
N TRP A 442 -17.86 16.31 -3.37
CA TRP A 442 -16.98 15.66 -2.41
C TRP A 442 -17.59 15.68 -1.02
N ASP A 443 -17.47 14.59 -0.28
CA ASP A 443 -17.97 14.52 1.10
C ASP A 443 -17.03 15.20 2.11
N ALA A 444 -17.39 15.17 3.39
CA ALA A 444 -16.62 15.77 4.48
C ALA A 444 -15.25 15.11 4.71
N ARG A 445 -15.00 13.93 4.12
CA ARG A 445 -13.76 13.15 4.22
C ARG A 445 -12.87 13.29 2.98
N ASN A 446 -13.21 14.24 2.09
CA ASN A 446 -12.54 14.44 0.80
C ASN A 446 -12.61 13.20 -0.11
N GLN A 447 -13.71 12.46 -0.05
CA GLN A 447 -13.99 11.35 -0.95
C GLN A 447 -14.97 11.80 -2.03
N LEU A 448 -14.77 11.34 -3.27
CA LEU A 448 -15.62 11.70 -4.39
C LEU A 448 -17.01 11.12 -4.15
N GLN A 449 -18.00 11.97 -3.90
CA GLN A 449 -19.36 11.57 -3.57
C GLN A 449 -20.22 11.40 -4.82
N HIS A 450 -20.09 12.29 -5.81
CA HIS A 450 -20.82 12.16 -7.07
C HIS A 450 -20.15 12.88 -8.25
N ILE A 451 -20.49 12.46 -9.46
CA ILE A 451 -20.18 13.12 -10.73
C ILE A 451 -21.49 13.30 -11.51
N THR A 452 -21.82 14.53 -11.89
CA THR A 452 -22.85 14.79 -12.90
C THR A 452 -22.30 14.41 -14.27
N THR A 453 -22.88 13.40 -14.92
CA THR A 453 -22.40 12.91 -16.23
C THR A 453 -23.05 13.66 -17.39
N VAL A 454 -24.33 14.04 -17.25
CA VAL A 454 -25.07 14.88 -18.20
C VAL A 454 -25.92 15.89 -17.44
N GLN A 455 -25.63 17.18 -17.63
CA GLN A 455 -26.43 18.28 -17.08
C GLN A 455 -27.63 18.61 -17.97
N ARG A 456 -28.80 18.84 -17.37
CA ARG A 456 -30.03 19.28 -18.06
C ARG A 456 -30.54 20.59 -17.47
N GLU A 457 -31.01 21.50 -18.33
CA GLU A 457 -31.52 22.81 -17.89
C GLU A 457 -32.87 22.69 -17.15
N ASP A 458 -33.80 21.89 -17.67
CA ASP A 458 -35.18 21.79 -17.18
C ASP A 458 -35.54 20.38 -16.67
N GLY A 459 -34.64 19.72 -15.93
CA GLY A 459 -34.92 18.41 -15.36
C GLY A 459 -33.77 17.80 -14.55
N SER A 460 -33.94 16.58 -14.08
CA SER A 460 -32.91 15.87 -13.33
C SER A 460 -31.69 15.55 -14.21
N ASN A 461 -30.50 15.70 -13.64
CA ASN A 461 -29.25 15.33 -14.29
C ASN A 461 -29.08 13.80 -14.35
N ASP A 462 -28.18 13.36 -15.22
CA ASP A 462 -27.58 12.02 -15.08
C ASP A 462 -26.39 12.14 -14.12
N ASP A 463 -26.28 11.23 -13.17
CA ASP A 463 -25.23 11.25 -12.15
C ASP A 463 -24.68 9.85 -11.86
N GLU A 464 -23.43 9.81 -11.40
CA GLU A 464 -22.84 8.63 -10.75
C GLU A 464 -22.48 9.00 -9.32
N ARG A 465 -22.99 8.27 -8.34
CA ARG A 465 -22.81 8.48 -6.91
C ARG A 465 -22.07 7.33 -6.27
N TYR A 466 -21.25 7.63 -5.28
CA TYR A 466 -20.44 6.67 -4.56
C TYR A 466 -20.69 6.77 -3.06
N VAL A 467 -20.68 5.62 -2.38
CA VAL A 467 -20.82 5.53 -0.92
C VAL A 467 -19.69 4.68 -0.38
N TYR A 468 -19.01 5.18 0.66
CA TYR A 468 -17.83 4.57 1.27
C TYR A 468 -18.12 4.11 2.68
N ASP A 469 -17.39 3.10 3.16
CA ASP A 469 -17.37 2.74 4.58
C ASP A 469 -16.48 3.69 5.41
N SER A 470 -16.42 3.41 6.71
CA SER A 470 -15.58 4.16 7.67
C SER A 470 -14.09 4.18 7.32
N GLN A 471 -13.60 3.17 6.60
CA GLN A 471 -12.21 3.04 6.16
C GLN A 471 -11.98 3.65 4.77
N GLY A 472 -12.98 4.30 4.19
CA GLY A 472 -12.93 4.93 2.89
C GLY A 472 -12.92 3.97 1.70
N GLN A 473 -13.31 2.71 1.90
CA GLN A 473 -13.49 1.78 0.81
C GLN A 473 -14.88 1.94 0.20
N ARG A 474 -14.97 1.99 -1.13
CA ARG A 474 -16.23 2.15 -1.85
C ARG A 474 -17.08 0.89 -1.68
N CYS A 475 -18.26 1.05 -1.08
CA CYS A 475 -19.21 -0.03 -0.90
C CYS A 475 -20.40 0.03 -1.88
N ARG A 476 -20.73 1.22 -2.41
CA ARG A 476 -21.78 1.40 -3.43
C ARG A 476 -21.33 2.30 -4.56
N LYS A 477 -21.77 1.99 -5.78
CA LYS A 477 -21.74 2.86 -6.96
C LYS A 477 -23.12 2.86 -7.60
N ILE A 478 -23.73 4.03 -7.77
CA ILE A 478 -25.09 4.17 -8.27
C ILE A 478 -25.05 5.10 -9.47
N SER A 479 -25.47 4.63 -10.64
CA SER A 479 -25.53 5.42 -11.86
C SER A 479 -27.00 5.68 -12.20
N THR A 480 -27.38 6.95 -12.31
CA THR A 480 -28.72 7.41 -12.68
C THR A 480 -28.69 8.00 -14.08
N ALA A 481 -29.61 7.55 -14.95
CA ALA A 481 -29.79 8.13 -16.27
C ALA A 481 -31.26 8.43 -16.57
N GLN A 482 -31.55 9.59 -17.14
CA GLN A 482 -32.89 9.98 -17.61
C GLN A 482 -33.07 9.57 -19.06
N ALA A 483 -34.00 8.65 -19.33
CA ALA A 483 -34.27 8.17 -20.68
C ALA A 483 -35.78 8.01 -20.93
N SER A 484 -36.30 8.61 -22.00
CA SER A 484 -37.71 8.45 -22.44
C SER A 484 -38.76 8.67 -21.33
N GLY A 485 -38.57 9.66 -20.45
CA GLY A 485 -39.49 10.00 -19.38
C GLY A 485 -39.45 9.09 -18.14
N ARG A 486 -38.46 8.18 -18.05
CA ARG A 486 -38.18 7.36 -16.87
C ARG A 486 -36.76 7.57 -16.36
N THR A 487 -36.59 7.40 -15.05
CA THR A 487 -35.28 7.31 -14.39
C THR A 487 -34.79 5.87 -14.43
N LEU A 488 -33.63 5.65 -15.03
CA LEU A 488 -32.91 4.38 -15.02
C LEU A 488 -31.86 4.42 -13.92
N ILE A 489 -31.84 3.41 -13.04
CA ILE A 489 -30.88 3.28 -11.96
C ILE A 489 -30.13 1.96 -12.12
N ASN A 490 -28.81 2.05 -12.19
CA ASN A 490 -27.92 0.90 -12.06
C ASN A 490 -27.17 1.02 -10.74
N GLU A 491 -26.96 -0.09 -10.04
CA GLU A 491 -26.23 -0.11 -8.78
C GLU A 491 -25.20 -1.24 -8.76
N VAL A 492 -24.03 -0.95 -8.19
CA VAL A 492 -23.02 -1.93 -7.85
C VAL A 492 -22.77 -1.87 -6.36
N ARG A 493 -22.89 -3.02 -5.68
CA ARG A 493 -22.54 -3.19 -4.27
C ARG A 493 -21.25 -4.01 -4.18
N TYR A 494 -20.26 -3.48 -3.48
CA TYR A 494 -18.97 -4.13 -3.28
C TYR A 494 -18.94 -4.77 -1.89
N LEU A 495 -18.71 -6.08 -1.85
CA LEU A 495 -18.66 -6.91 -0.66
C LEU A 495 -17.40 -7.78 -0.72
N PRO A 496 -16.96 -8.37 0.40
CA PRO A 496 -15.80 -9.26 0.38
C PRO A 496 -15.99 -10.44 -0.60
N GLY A 497 -15.18 -10.48 -1.65
CA GLY A 497 -15.20 -11.53 -2.68
C GLY A 497 -16.38 -11.48 -3.65
N LEU A 498 -17.21 -10.43 -3.62
CA LEU A 498 -18.45 -10.36 -4.41
C LEU A 498 -18.81 -8.92 -4.80
N GLU A 499 -19.18 -8.73 -6.07
CA GLU A 499 -19.92 -7.54 -6.51
C GLU A 499 -21.34 -7.95 -6.89
N ILE A 500 -22.35 -7.25 -6.39
CA ILE A 500 -23.74 -7.41 -6.83
C ILE A 500 -24.06 -6.23 -7.75
N ARG A 501 -24.34 -6.52 -9.02
CA ARG A 501 -24.62 -5.53 -10.07
C ARG A 501 -26.08 -5.64 -10.48
N THR A 502 -26.84 -4.59 -10.25
CA THR A 502 -28.24 -4.49 -10.66
C THR A 502 -28.42 -3.39 -11.69
N THR A 503 -29.27 -3.64 -12.69
CA THR A 503 -29.54 -2.67 -13.75
C THR A 503 -31.03 -2.32 -13.83
N ALA A 504 -31.32 -1.17 -14.44
CA ALA A 504 -32.68 -0.67 -14.57
C ALA A 504 -33.61 -1.56 -15.42
N ASP A 505 -33.05 -2.43 -16.26
CA ASP A 505 -33.79 -3.41 -17.06
C ASP A 505 -34.00 -4.76 -16.36
N GLY A 506 -33.58 -4.88 -15.10
CA GLY A 506 -33.82 -6.06 -14.25
C GLY A 506 -32.74 -7.14 -14.33
N GLU A 507 -31.56 -6.82 -14.87
CA GLU A 507 -30.39 -7.69 -14.74
C GLU A 507 -29.91 -7.67 -13.29
N ILE A 508 -29.65 -8.85 -12.74
CA ILE A 508 -29.01 -9.02 -11.43
C ILE A 508 -27.84 -9.99 -11.65
N LEU A 509 -26.63 -9.44 -11.60
CA LEU A 509 -25.38 -10.14 -11.85
C LEU A 509 -24.54 -10.15 -10.57
N HIS A 510 -24.25 -11.35 -10.08
CA HIS A 510 -23.23 -11.61 -9.07
C HIS A 510 -21.88 -11.82 -9.77
N VAL A 511 -20.93 -10.94 -9.47
CA VAL A 511 -19.53 -11.10 -9.92
C VAL A 511 -18.72 -11.58 -8.72
N VAL A 512 -18.42 -12.87 -8.68
CA VAL A 512 -17.52 -13.44 -7.68
C VAL A 512 -16.10 -13.04 -8.02
N THR A 513 -15.40 -12.39 -7.10
CA THR A 513 -14.03 -11.91 -7.29
C THR A 513 -13.05 -12.76 -6.49
N THR A 514 -12.05 -13.31 -7.17
CA THR A 514 -11.07 -14.22 -6.56
C THR A 514 -9.68 -13.96 -7.14
N GLN A 515 -8.66 -14.08 -6.29
CA GLN A 515 -7.28 -14.13 -6.73
C GLN A 515 -6.85 -15.60 -6.82
N ALA A 516 -6.33 -16.03 -7.97
CA ALA A 516 -5.88 -17.40 -8.22
C ALA A 516 -4.41 -17.36 -8.65
N GLY A 517 -3.52 -17.38 -7.64
CA GLY A 517 -2.09 -17.11 -7.86
C GLY A 517 -1.85 -15.67 -8.27
N ARG A 518 -1.17 -15.44 -9.40
CA ARG A 518 -0.97 -14.10 -9.98
C ARG A 518 -2.15 -13.64 -10.84
N ASN A 519 -3.07 -14.52 -11.20
CA ASN A 519 -4.22 -14.18 -12.03
C ASN A 519 -5.40 -13.71 -11.17
N SER A 520 -6.05 -12.62 -11.62
CA SER A 520 -7.38 -12.26 -11.10
C SER A 520 -8.43 -13.06 -11.87
N VAL A 521 -9.39 -13.63 -11.14
CA VAL A 521 -10.46 -14.45 -11.71
C VAL A 521 -11.80 -13.88 -11.30
N ARG A 522 -12.72 -13.77 -12.26
CA ARG A 522 -14.08 -13.28 -12.06
C ARG A 522 -15.09 -14.33 -12.51
N GLY A 523 -15.96 -14.78 -11.61
CA GLY A 523 -17.10 -15.64 -11.93
C GLY A 523 -18.35 -14.80 -12.15
N LEU A 524 -18.97 -14.88 -13.32
CA LEU A 524 -20.17 -14.14 -13.67
C LEU A 524 -21.41 -15.03 -13.54
N HIS A 525 -22.21 -14.79 -12.51
CA HIS A 525 -23.45 -15.51 -12.24
C HIS A 525 -24.64 -14.57 -12.32
N TRP A 526 -25.52 -14.77 -13.29
CA TRP A 526 -26.79 -14.06 -13.41
C TRP A 526 -27.87 -14.75 -12.60
N GLU A 527 -28.40 -14.03 -11.61
CA GLU A 527 -29.63 -14.40 -10.92
C GLU A 527 -30.86 -14.03 -11.80
N ALA A 528 -30.79 -12.91 -12.50
CA ALA A 528 -31.84 -12.45 -13.41
C ALA A 528 -31.28 -11.66 -14.61
N GLY A 529 -32.04 -11.62 -15.71
CA GLY A 529 -31.75 -10.75 -16.87
C GLY A 529 -30.54 -11.13 -17.72
N LYS A 530 -30.03 -12.37 -17.63
CA LYS A 530 -28.86 -12.85 -18.39
C LYS A 530 -28.97 -12.54 -19.89
N PRO A 531 -27.95 -11.93 -20.52
CA PRO A 531 -27.90 -11.78 -21.97
C PRO A 531 -27.94 -13.13 -22.70
N GLY A 532 -28.61 -13.19 -23.85
CA GLY A 532 -28.68 -14.41 -24.67
C GLY A 532 -27.34 -14.84 -25.28
N ALA A 533 -26.37 -13.92 -25.38
CA ALA A 533 -25.07 -14.16 -26.02
C ALA A 533 -23.95 -14.58 -25.05
N VAL A 534 -24.25 -14.76 -23.77
CA VAL A 534 -23.28 -15.14 -22.72
C VAL A 534 -23.86 -16.31 -21.94
N GLU A 535 -23.05 -17.34 -21.68
CA GLU A 535 -23.45 -18.45 -20.81
C GLU A 535 -23.50 -18.00 -19.35
N ASN A 536 -24.38 -18.63 -18.55
CA ASN A 536 -24.36 -18.37 -17.11
C ASN A 536 -23.11 -18.99 -16.50
N ASP A 537 -22.72 -18.51 -15.31
CA ASP A 537 -21.61 -19.05 -14.53
C ASP A 537 -20.26 -18.98 -15.28
N GLN A 538 -20.12 -18.01 -16.18
CA GLN A 538 -18.89 -17.83 -16.96
C GLN A 538 -17.72 -17.42 -16.06
N VAL A 539 -16.66 -18.21 -16.05
CA VAL A 539 -15.40 -17.84 -15.38
C VAL A 539 -14.47 -17.11 -16.37
N ARG A 540 -13.95 -15.96 -15.93
CA ARG A 540 -13.02 -15.13 -16.69
C ARG A 540 -11.69 -15.01 -15.97
N TYR A 541 -10.63 -15.47 -16.63
CA TYR A 541 -9.25 -15.39 -16.16
C TYR A 541 -8.57 -14.16 -16.76
N SER A 542 -8.10 -13.25 -15.91
CA SER A 542 -7.34 -12.08 -16.33
C SER A 542 -5.85 -12.35 -16.21
N LEU A 543 -5.14 -12.33 -17.34
CA LEU A 543 -3.68 -12.38 -17.38
C LEU A 543 -3.12 -10.96 -17.29
N GLY A 544 -2.28 -10.75 -16.28
CA GLY A 544 -1.67 -9.46 -15.95
C GLY A 544 -0.32 -9.21 -16.62
N ASP A 545 0.03 -7.95 -16.85
CA ASP A 545 1.43 -7.54 -17.06
C ASP A 545 2.19 -7.42 -15.72
N HIS A 546 3.43 -6.91 -15.76
CA HIS A 546 4.24 -6.63 -14.57
C HIS A 546 3.60 -5.68 -13.55
N LEU A 547 2.65 -4.82 -13.96
CA LEU A 547 1.90 -3.90 -13.08
C LEU A 547 0.59 -4.52 -12.57
N GLY A 548 0.23 -5.72 -13.03
CA GLY A 548 -1.06 -6.32 -12.78
C GLY A 548 -2.19 -5.76 -13.67
N SER A 549 -1.85 -5.05 -14.75
CA SER A 549 -2.86 -4.58 -15.72
C SER A 549 -3.44 -5.76 -16.51
N SER A 550 -4.78 -5.81 -16.64
CA SER A 550 -5.49 -6.89 -17.34
C SER A 550 -5.29 -6.84 -18.86
N THR A 551 -4.26 -7.52 -19.35
CA THR A 551 -3.89 -7.52 -20.78
C THR A 551 -4.71 -8.49 -21.62
N LEU A 552 -5.08 -9.65 -21.07
CA LEU A 552 -5.91 -10.65 -21.71
C LEU A 552 -7.00 -11.13 -20.74
N GLU A 553 -8.22 -11.35 -21.25
CA GLU A 553 -9.25 -12.14 -20.57
C GLU A 553 -9.48 -13.45 -21.31
N LEU A 554 -9.42 -14.57 -20.60
CA LEU A 554 -9.67 -15.91 -21.13
C LEU A 554 -10.91 -16.50 -20.48
N ASP A 555 -11.67 -17.31 -21.21
CA ASP A 555 -12.78 -18.08 -20.67
C ASP A 555 -12.29 -19.36 -19.96
N GLN A 556 -13.25 -20.09 -19.39
CA GLN A 556 -13.04 -21.35 -18.69
C GLN A 556 -12.52 -22.50 -19.57
N GLN A 557 -12.51 -22.36 -20.89
CA GLN A 557 -11.88 -23.28 -21.84
C GLN A 557 -10.51 -22.78 -22.33
N GLY A 558 -10.02 -21.63 -21.83
CA GLY A 558 -8.77 -21.01 -22.27
C GLY A 558 -8.91 -20.21 -23.57
N GLY A 559 -10.13 -19.99 -24.06
CA GLY A 559 -10.42 -19.19 -25.24
C GLY A 559 -10.33 -17.70 -24.96
N LEU A 560 -9.74 -16.93 -25.87
CA LEU A 560 -9.57 -15.49 -25.73
C LEU A 560 -10.92 -14.74 -25.81
N ILE A 561 -11.28 -14.03 -24.75
CA ILE A 561 -12.47 -13.16 -24.67
C ILE A 561 -12.10 -11.75 -25.14
N SER A 562 -11.06 -11.15 -24.53
CA SER A 562 -10.65 -9.77 -24.78
C SER A 562 -9.13 -9.58 -24.67
N GLN A 563 -8.63 -8.58 -25.38
CA GLN A 563 -7.24 -8.12 -25.32
C GLN A 563 -7.22 -6.60 -25.15
N GLU A 564 -6.33 -6.11 -24.30
CA GLU A 564 -6.18 -4.67 -24.03
C GLU A 564 -4.71 -4.29 -23.83
N ASN A 565 -4.31 -3.14 -24.39
CA ASN A 565 -2.99 -2.55 -24.16
C ASN A 565 -3.15 -1.11 -23.69
N TYR A 566 -2.20 -0.66 -22.88
CA TYR A 566 -2.25 0.63 -22.20
C TYR A 566 -1.08 1.52 -22.65
N TYR A 567 -1.32 2.83 -22.71
CA TYR A 567 -0.28 3.84 -22.61
C TYR A 567 0.39 3.75 -21.22
N PRO A 568 1.62 4.28 -21.04
CA PRO A 568 2.35 4.15 -19.78
C PRO A 568 1.58 4.66 -18.56
N PHE A 569 0.78 5.71 -18.73
CA PHE A 569 -0.03 6.31 -17.67
C PHE A 569 -1.47 5.77 -17.60
N GLY A 570 -1.74 4.59 -18.19
CA GLY A 570 -2.97 3.83 -17.98
C GLY A 570 -4.16 4.15 -18.89
N GLY A 571 -4.02 5.07 -19.84
CA GLY A 571 -5.00 5.24 -20.92
C GLY A 571 -5.00 4.02 -21.85
N THR A 572 -6.17 3.59 -22.34
CA THR A 572 -6.26 2.40 -23.19
C THR A 572 -5.81 2.73 -24.62
N ALA A 573 -4.67 2.18 -25.04
CA ALA A 573 -4.10 2.36 -26.37
C ALA A 573 -4.75 1.44 -27.42
N TRP A 574 -5.16 0.23 -27.01
CA TRP A 574 -5.81 -0.76 -27.87
C TRP A 574 -6.81 -1.58 -27.07
N TRP A 575 -7.96 -1.90 -27.66
CA TRP A 575 -8.98 -2.73 -27.03
C TRP A 575 -9.73 -3.57 -28.06
N ALA A 576 -9.68 -4.89 -27.90
CA ALA A 576 -10.32 -5.86 -28.78
C ALA A 576 -11.07 -6.93 -28.00
N ALA A 577 -12.16 -7.47 -28.57
CA ALA A 577 -12.89 -8.60 -28.01
C ALA A 577 -13.56 -9.43 -29.09
N ARG A 578 -13.87 -10.70 -28.77
CA ARG A 578 -14.63 -11.59 -29.67
C ARG A 578 -16.12 -11.23 -29.74
N SER A 579 -16.64 -10.52 -28.73
CA SER A 579 -18.04 -10.14 -28.62
C SER A 579 -18.19 -8.77 -27.96
N THR A 580 -19.03 -7.92 -28.55
CA THR A 580 -19.39 -6.62 -27.98
C THR A 580 -20.23 -6.75 -26.71
N VAL A 581 -20.90 -7.88 -26.51
CA VAL A 581 -21.67 -8.16 -25.29
C VAL A 581 -20.71 -8.56 -24.17
N GLU A 582 -19.80 -9.50 -24.43
CA GLU A 582 -18.85 -9.97 -23.41
C GLU A 582 -17.90 -8.86 -22.96
N ALA A 583 -17.48 -7.98 -23.87
CA ALA A 583 -16.56 -6.88 -23.58
C ALA A 583 -17.10 -5.89 -22.53
N ARG A 584 -18.43 -5.75 -22.40
CA ARG A 584 -19.08 -4.83 -21.45
C ARG A 584 -18.86 -5.23 -19.99
N TYR A 585 -18.62 -6.51 -19.74
CA TYR A 585 -18.42 -7.06 -18.39
C TYR A 585 -16.96 -6.96 -17.92
N LYS A 586 -16.04 -6.41 -18.73
CA LYS A 586 -14.67 -6.10 -18.31
C LYS A 586 -14.62 -4.74 -17.60
N THR A 587 -14.50 -4.79 -16.27
CA THR A 587 -14.51 -3.59 -15.40
C THR A 587 -13.12 -3.26 -14.85
N VAL A 588 -12.33 -4.28 -14.50
CA VAL A 588 -10.95 -4.15 -14.05
C VAL A 588 -9.98 -4.14 -15.23
N ARG A 589 -9.07 -3.16 -15.26
CA ARG A 589 -8.21 -2.87 -16.41
C ARG A 589 -6.77 -2.58 -15.99
N TYR A 590 -6.32 -1.33 -16.09
CA TYR A 590 -4.96 -0.90 -15.75
C TYR A 590 -4.65 -1.07 -14.26
N SER A 591 -3.47 -1.62 -13.95
CA SER A 591 -2.97 -1.83 -12.58
C SER A 591 -3.93 -2.59 -11.66
N GLY A 592 -4.77 -3.47 -12.22
CA GLY A 592 -5.78 -4.22 -11.47
C GLY A 592 -6.91 -3.36 -10.89
N LYS A 593 -7.12 -2.14 -11.40
CA LYS A 593 -8.15 -1.20 -10.90
C LYS A 593 -9.39 -1.16 -11.77
N GLU A 594 -10.54 -0.92 -11.14
CA GLU A 594 -11.80 -0.69 -11.85
C GLU A 594 -11.78 0.68 -12.54
N ARG A 595 -12.20 0.71 -13.80
CA ARG A 595 -12.41 1.94 -14.57
C ARG A 595 -13.90 2.26 -14.62
N ASP A 596 -14.28 3.39 -14.04
CA ASP A 596 -15.68 3.82 -14.00
C ASP A 596 -16.13 4.45 -15.33
N VAL A 597 -17.44 4.70 -15.44
CA VAL A 597 -18.06 5.26 -16.66
C VAL A 597 -17.50 6.65 -16.99
N SER A 598 -17.15 7.41 -15.95
CA SER A 598 -16.45 8.70 -16.06
C SER A 598 -15.06 8.60 -16.73
N GLY A 599 -14.51 7.38 -16.82
CA GLY A 599 -13.17 7.10 -17.29
C GLY A 599 -12.13 7.04 -16.18
N LEU A 600 -12.45 7.53 -14.98
CA LEU A 600 -11.55 7.51 -13.83
C LEU A 600 -11.26 6.08 -13.38
N TYR A 601 -10.06 5.87 -12.86
CA TYR A 601 -9.74 4.65 -12.12
C TYR A 601 -9.92 4.87 -10.63
N TYR A 602 -10.65 3.97 -9.97
CA TYR A 602 -10.79 3.94 -8.53
C TYR A 602 -9.65 3.14 -7.89
N TYR A 603 -8.82 3.80 -7.07
CA TYR A 603 -7.67 3.16 -6.41
C TYR A 603 -7.91 2.79 -4.95
N GLY A 604 -9.02 3.21 -4.35
CA GLY A 604 -9.28 3.07 -2.91
C GLY A 604 -9.54 4.43 -2.29
N PHE A 605 -8.47 5.15 -1.96
CA PHE A 605 -8.56 6.48 -1.33
C PHE A 605 -8.64 7.64 -2.32
N ARG A 606 -8.23 7.43 -3.57
CA ARG A 606 -8.20 8.46 -4.62
C ARG A 606 -8.72 7.96 -5.95
N TYR A 607 -9.12 8.90 -6.80
CA TYR A 607 -9.47 8.67 -8.20
C TYR A 607 -8.39 9.20 -9.13
N TYR A 608 -7.99 8.38 -10.09
CA TYR A 608 -6.93 8.68 -11.04
C TYR A 608 -7.52 8.97 -12.43
N ALA A 609 -7.10 10.09 -13.04
CA ALA A 609 -7.48 10.46 -14.40
C ALA A 609 -6.34 10.12 -15.38
N PRO A 610 -6.36 8.97 -16.09
CA PRO A 610 -5.26 8.54 -16.94
C PRO A 610 -5.00 9.48 -18.12
N TRP A 611 -6.04 10.16 -18.62
CA TRP A 611 -5.88 11.18 -19.67
C TRP A 611 -5.31 12.49 -19.15
N LEU A 612 -5.35 12.76 -17.84
CA LEU A 612 -4.66 13.91 -17.23
C LEU A 612 -3.26 13.52 -16.73
N GLN A 613 -3.03 12.23 -16.47
CA GLN A 613 -1.81 11.66 -15.89
C GLN A 613 -1.56 12.12 -14.45
N ARG A 614 -2.65 12.28 -13.69
CA ARG A 614 -2.62 12.70 -12.29
C ARG A 614 -3.86 12.29 -11.52
N TRP A 615 -3.73 12.34 -10.20
CA TRP A 615 -4.86 12.26 -9.27
C TRP A 615 -5.75 13.49 -9.41
N ILE A 616 -7.06 13.33 -9.17
CA ILE A 616 -8.03 14.45 -9.22
C ILE A 616 -8.24 15.12 -7.86
N ASN A 617 -7.65 14.56 -6.81
CA ASN A 617 -7.64 15.09 -5.46
C ASN A 617 -6.27 14.83 -4.83
N PRO A 618 -5.83 15.70 -3.89
CA PRO A 618 -4.52 15.57 -3.28
C PRO A 618 -4.41 14.31 -2.44
N ASP A 619 -3.19 13.84 -2.22
CA ASP A 619 -2.91 12.77 -1.28
C ASP A 619 -3.48 13.05 0.12
N ILE A 620 -4.14 12.04 0.69
CA ILE A 620 -4.88 12.15 1.96
C ILE A 620 -3.94 11.90 3.14
N SER A 621 -2.85 11.15 2.96
CA SER A 621 -1.80 11.05 3.98
C SER A 621 -1.24 12.42 4.30
N GLY A 622 -1.11 13.28 3.27
CA GLY A 622 -0.66 14.67 3.42
C GLY A 622 0.74 14.81 4.03
N GLU A 623 1.43 13.69 4.27
CA GLU A 623 2.62 13.53 5.10
C GLU A 623 3.77 12.85 4.34
N ASP A 624 3.50 12.31 3.14
CA ASP A 624 4.53 11.80 2.23
C ASP A 624 5.67 12.82 2.01
N THR A 625 6.87 12.28 1.77
CA THR A 625 8.06 13.05 1.36
C THR A 625 7.88 13.86 0.07
N ASP A 626 6.80 13.62 -0.69
CA ASP A 626 6.52 14.30 -1.95
C ASP A 626 5.63 15.53 -1.76
N LEU A 627 6.16 16.71 -2.12
CA LEU A 627 5.45 17.98 -2.00
C LEU A 627 4.44 18.25 -3.12
N ASN A 628 4.36 17.35 -4.11
CA ASN A 628 3.36 17.39 -5.16
C ASN A 628 2.27 16.35 -4.93
N LEU A 629 1.16 16.76 -4.32
CA LEU A 629 0.11 15.86 -3.86
C LEU A 629 -0.77 15.26 -4.99
N TYR A 630 -0.57 15.69 -6.24
CA TYR A 630 -1.32 15.19 -7.41
C TYR A 630 -0.47 14.26 -8.31
N LYS A 631 0.82 14.11 -8.02
CA LYS A 631 1.76 13.38 -8.88
C LYS A 631 1.51 11.88 -8.82
N MET A 632 1.34 11.27 -9.99
CA MET A 632 1.15 9.82 -10.10
C MET A 632 2.51 9.13 -10.10
N LEU A 633 2.76 8.25 -9.12
CA LEU A 633 3.86 7.27 -9.13
C LEU A 633 5.23 7.88 -9.47
N LYS A 634 5.54 9.06 -8.91
CA LYS A 634 6.80 9.80 -9.17
C LYS A 634 7.04 10.12 -10.66
N ASN A 635 5.99 10.14 -11.50
CA ASN A 635 6.04 10.18 -12.96
C ASN A 635 6.79 9.00 -13.61
N ASN A 636 6.82 7.86 -12.93
CA ASN A 636 7.42 6.62 -13.40
C ASN A 636 6.45 5.43 -13.22
N PRO A 637 5.33 5.43 -13.97
CA PRO A 637 4.24 4.47 -13.78
C PRO A 637 4.59 3.03 -14.22
N LEU A 638 5.74 2.82 -14.86
CA LEU A 638 6.19 1.51 -15.31
C LEU A 638 6.98 0.75 -14.24
N ASN A 639 7.50 1.45 -13.23
CA ASN A 639 8.36 0.86 -12.20
C ASN A 639 7.75 0.93 -10.80
N HIS A 640 6.59 1.57 -10.67
CA HIS A 640 5.89 1.74 -9.40
C HIS A 640 4.42 1.38 -9.56
N VAL A 641 3.80 0.91 -8.48
CA VAL A 641 2.38 0.57 -8.41
C VAL A 641 1.83 1.21 -7.13
N ASP A 642 0.64 1.80 -7.23
CA ASP A 642 -0.11 2.27 -6.07
C ASP A 642 -1.28 1.31 -5.84
N LEU A 643 -1.25 0.59 -4.71
CA LEU A 643 -2.24 -0.42 -4.41
C LEU A 643 -3.53 0.17 -3.82
N LYS A 644 -3.49 1.35 -3.18
CA LYS A 644 -4.65 1.89 -2.45
C LYS A 644 -4.95 3.37 -2.74
N GLY A 645 -4.10 4.04 -3.50
CA GLY A 645 -4.09 5.49 -3.63
C GLY A 645 -3.33 6.21 -2.51
N ASN A 646 -2.41 5.53 -1.78
CA ASN A 646 -1.59 6.09 -0.68
C ASN A 646 -0.31 5.24 -0.41
N VAL A 647 0.75 5.80 0.19
CA VAL A 647 1.97 5.09 0.65
C VAL A 647 1.76 4.58 2.10
N ALA A 648 2.14 3.33 2.45
CA ALA A 648 1.91 2.78 3.81
C ALA A 648 3.01 1.81 4.29
N ILE A 649 3.31 1.80 5.59
CA ILE A 649 4.14 0.78 6.25
C ILE A 649 3.40 -0.58 6.22
N PRO A 650 4.04 -1.67 5.74
CA PRO A 650 3.44 -3.01 5.76
C PRO A 650 3.09 -3.48 7.17
N LEU A 651 2.03 -4.27 7.32
CA LEU A 651 1.61 -4.86 8.59
C LEU A 651 2.45 -6.12 8.93
N ASN A 652 3.76 -5.96 8.95
CA ASN A 652 4.72 -6.98 9.37
C ASN A 652 5.30 -6.59 10.73
N ALA A 653 5.48 -7.56 11.63
CA ALA A 653 6.16 -7.40 12.90
C ALA A 653 7.35 -8.37 12.96
N HIS A 654 8.53 -7.90 13.33
CA HIS A 654 9.77 -8.66 13.36
C HIS A 654 10.33 -8.69 14.78
N PHE A 655 10.64 -9.87 15.28
CA PHE A 655 11.34 -10.11 16.53
C PHE A 655 12.59 -10.92 16.24
N TYR A 656 13.65 -10.73 17.02
CA TYR A 656 14.87 -11.52 16.91
C TYR A 656 15.27 -12.15 18.24
N TRP A 657 15.73 -13.39 18.19
CA TRP A 657 16.30 -14.04 19.37
C TRP A 657 17.42 -15.02 19.03
N GLU A 658 18.59 -14.77 19.61
CA GLU A 658 19.74 -15.67 19.55
C GLU A 658 20.34 -15.95 20.92
N GLY A 659 20.50 -17.24 21.25
CA GLY A 659 20.99 -17.65 22.57
C GLY A 659 20.49 -19.02 23.00
N GLY A 660 19.98 -19.09 24.24
CA GLY A 660 19.22 -20.20 24.79
C GLY A 660 17.71 -20.01 24.57
N ASP A 661 16.89 -20.74 25.33
CA ASP A 661 15.42 -20.66 25.25
C ASP A 661 14.91 -19.22 25.47
N ILE A 662 13.91 -18.80 24.68
CA ILE A 662 13.22 -17.51 24.86
C ILE A 662 12.53 -17.52 26.23
N PRO A 663 12.79 -16.55 27.12
CA PRO A 663 12.07 -16.45 28.38
C PRO A 663 10.56 -16.37 28.15
N ILE A 664 9.79 -17.13 28.92
CA ILE A 664 8.32 -17.18 28.83
C ILE A 664 7.69 -15.77 28.76
N PRO A 665 8.09 -14.78 29.57
CA PRO A 665 7.51 -13.43 29.50
C PRO A 665 7.76 -12.70 28.17
N HIS A 666 8.88 -12.97 27.50
CA HIS A 666 9.17 -12.37 26.20
C HIS A 666 8.35 -13.06 25.10
N LEU A 667 8.24 -14.38 25.17
CA LEU A 667 7.36 -15.11 24.28
C LEU A 667 5.89 -14.70 24.46
N GLN A 668 5.44 -14.49 25.70
CA GLN A 668 4.15 -13.90 26.00
C GLN A 668 3.96 -12.53 25.34
N ASN A 669 4.97 -11.67 25.31
CA ASN A 669 4.87 -10.36 24.66
C ASN A 669 4.65 -10.50 23.14
N MET A 670 5.37 -11.40 22.47
CA MET A 670 5.18 -11.68 21.03
C MET A 670 3.78 -12.21 20.74
N LEU A 671 3.30 -13.14 21.58
CA LEU A 671 1.97 -13.74 21.44
C LEU A 671 0.87 -12.72 21.75
N LEU A 672 1.05 -11.90 22.78
CA LEU A 672 0.12 -10.83 23.14
C LEU A 672 0.09 -9.74 22.08
N PHE A 673 1.24 -9.40 21.47
CA PHE A 673 1.30 -8.50 20.34
C PHE A 673 0.40 -9.01 19.21
N LYS A 674 0.48 -10.30 18.89
CA LYS A 674 -0.35 -10.94 17.87
C LYS A 674 -1.84 -10.96 18.24
N GLU A 675 -2.16 -11.20 19.51
CA GLU A 675 -3.53 -11.14 20.02
C GLU A 675 -4.15 -9.74 19.86
N ILE A 676 -3.38 -8.69 20.19
CA ILE A 676 -3.82 -7.29 20.14
C ILE A 676 -3.83 -6.75 18.70
N ASN A 677 -2.96 -7.27 17.83
CA ASN A 677 -2.75 -6.82 16.46
C ASN A 677 -2.92 -7.99 15.47
N PRO A 678 -4.15 -8.51 15.28
CA PRO A 678 -4.38 -9.74 14.52
C PRO A 678 -3.96 -9.63 13.05
N ASP A 679 -4.02 -8.43 12.49
CA ASP A 679 -3.65 -8.16 11.08
C ASP A 679 -2.14 -8.15 10.84
N TYR A 680 -1.32 -8.09 11.90
CA TYR A 680 0.13 -8.13 11.75
C TYR A 680 0.64 -9.55 11.57
N GLN A 681 1.47 -9.76 10.56
CA GLN A 681 2.27 -10.98 10.42
C GLN A 681 3.44 -10.91 11.39
N VAL A 682 3.60 -11.88 12.29
CA VAL A 682 4.69 -11.89 13.29
C VAL A 682 5.80 -12.85 12.87
N ASN A 683 6.96 -12.31 12.53
CA ASN A 683 8.16 -13.04 12.15
C ASN A 683 9.13 -13.09 13.35
N VAL A 684 9.57 -14.29 13.73
CA VAL A 684 10.59 -14.51 14.77
C VAL A 684 11.86 -15.05 14.13
N TRP A 685 12.86 -14.19 14.02
CA TRP A 685 14.17 -14.48 13.44
C TRP A 685 15.06 -15.21 14.45
N THR A 686 15.37 -16.47 14.17
CA THR A 686 16.30 -17.28 14.97
C THR A 686 16.91 -18.41 14.14
N SER A 687 18.20 -18.67 14.32
CA SER A 687 18.91 -19.84 13.77
C SER A 687 18.65 -21.11 14.59
N LYS A 688 18.00 -21.00 15.76
CA LYS A 688 17.78 -22.11 16.69
C LYS A 688 16.32 -22.23 17.09
N VAL A 689 15.50 -22.61 16.13
CA VAL A 689 14.05 -22.82 16.26
C VAL A 689 13.61 -23.50 17.58
N LYS A 690 14.34 -24.53 18.04
CA LYS A 690 14.03 -25.22 19.32
C LYS A 690 13.93 -24.27 20.52
N HIS A 691 14.66 -23.16 20.51
CA HIS A 691 14.67 -22.19 21.60
C HIS A 691 13.45 -21.26 21.61
N LEU A 692 12.68 -21.23 20.52
CA LEU A 692 11.32 -20.69 20.50
C LEU A 692 10.29 -21.77 20.86
N LEU A 693 10.47 -22.99 20.33
CA LEU A 693 9.49 -24.08 20.48
C LEU A 693 9.43 -24.68 21.88
N ASN A 694 10.56 -24.85 22.59
CA ASN A 694 10.54 -25.42 23.94
C ASN A 694 9.72 -24.56 24.92
N PRO A 695 9.94 -23.23 25.00
CA PRO A 695 9.13 -22.37 25.86
C PRO A 695 7.66 -22.32 25.43
N LEU A 696 7.39 -22.40 24.12
CA LEU A 696 6.01 -22.43 23.63
C LEU A 696 5.29 -23.71 24.09
N ALA A 697 5.98 -24.85 24.03
CA ALA A 697 5.48 -26.12 24.57
C ALA A 697 5.27 -26.05 26.10
N GLU A 698 6.24 -25.48 26.83
CA GLU A 698 6.11 -25.26 28.27
C GLU A 698 4.91 -24.38 28.62
N MET A 699 4.70 -23.27 27.90
CA MET A 699 3.54 -22.40 28.08
C MET A 699 2.22 -23.11 27.75
N SER A 700 2.21 -23.97 26.72
CA SER A 700 1.00 -24.73 26.34
C SER A 700 0.56 -25.74 27.41
N GLU A 701 1.50 -26.23 28.22
CA GLU A 701 1.29 -27.16 29.33
C GLU A 701 1.29 -26.46 30.71
N SER A 702 1.51 -25.14 30.75
CA SER A 702 1.63 -24.36 31.99
C SER A 702 0.37 -24.47 32.85
N ASN A 703 0.47 -24.29 34.17
CA ASN A 703 -0.70 -24.17 35.04
C ASN A 703 -1.34 -22.77 34.98
N ASP A 704 -0.67 -21.76 34.41
CA ASP A 704 -1.22 -20.43 34.18
C ASP A 704 -2.17 -20.43 32.95
N PRO A 705 -3.48 -20.13 33.13
CA PRO A 705 -4.43 -20.07 32.03
C PRO A 705 -4.08 -19.06 30.93
N ALA A 706 -3.41 -17.95 31.27
CA ALA A 706 -3.04 -16.92 30.31
C ALA A 706 -1.86 -17.38 29.44
N GLU A 707 -0.86 -18.06 30.04
CA GLU A 707 0.24 -18.69 29.29
C GLU A 707 -0.28 -19.75 28.32
N ARG A 708 -1.13 -20.66 28.82
CA ARG A 708 -1.76 -21.67 27.98
C ARG A 708 -2.57 -21.06 26.86
N HIS A 709 -3.38 -20.03 27.17
CA HIS A 709 -4.19 -19.37 26.17
C HIS A 709 -3.32 -18.75 25.08
N LEU A 710 -2.36 -17.90 25.43
CA LEU A 710 -1.47 -17.25 24.46
C LEU A 710 -0.70 -18.26 23.62
N ALA A 711 -0.15 -19.32 24.23
CA ALA A 711 0.60 -20.33 23.50
C ALA A 711 -0.29 -21.15 22.54
N LEU A 712 -1.47 -21.58 23.00
CA LEU A 712 -2.39 -22.36 22.16
C LEU A 712 -3.11 -21.51 21.11
N ALA A 713 -3.41 -20.25 21.43
CA ALA A 713 -4.13 -19.34 20.55
C ALA A 713 -3.21 -18.63 19.57
N HIS A 714 -1.93 -18.39 19.87
CA HIS A 714 -1.08 -17.58 18.98
C HIS A 714 0.28 -18.23 18.67
N GLY A 715 0.64 -19.33 19.34
CA GLY A 715 1.93 -20.00 19.16
C GLY A 715 2.27 -20.34 17.72
N ASP A 716 1.29 -20.91 17.01
CA ASP A 716 1.45 -21.32 15.62
C ASP A 716 1.41 -20.16 14.62
N SER A 717 0.95 -18.98 15.06
CA SER A 717 0.93 -17.76 14.23
C SER A 717 2.26 -16.98 14.26
N LEU A 718 3.22 -17.42 15.08
CA LEU A 718 4.59 -16.92 15.05
C LEU A 718 5.36 -17.62 13.91
N ILE A 719 5.70 -16.85 12.88
CA ILE A 719 6.40 -17.36 11.71
C ILE A 719 7.89 -17.42 12.03
N GLN A 720 8.41 -18.64 12.09
CA GLN A 720 9.82 -18.91 12.32
C GLN A 720 10.61 -18.55 11.06
N ARG A 721 11.63 -17.71 11.22
CA ARG A 721 12.50 -17.29 10.12
C ARG A 721 13.96 -17.51 10.47
N ASN A 722 14.76 -17.97 9.52
CA ASN A 722 16.19 -18.10 9.71
C ASN A 722 16.90 -16.82 9.24
N PRO A 723 17.75 -16.18 10.06
CA PRO A 723 18.61 -15.06 9.65
C PRO A 723 19.39 -15.29 8.35
N GLU A 724 19.78 -16.52 8.03
CA GLU A 724 20.45 -16.84 6.76
C GLU A 724 19.58 -16.54 5.53
N GLU A 725 18.25 -16.74 5.62
CA GLU A 725 17.30 -16.40 4.55
C GLU A 725 17.22 -14.90 4.34
N LEU A 726 17.28 -14.13 5.43
CA LEU A 726 17.30 -12.68 5.39
C LEU A 726 18.55 -12.16 4.69
N PHE A 727 19.75 -12.64 5.07
CA PHE A 727 20.99 -12.18 4.44
C PHE A 727 21.13 -12.65 3.00
N SER A 728 20.60 -13.83 2.66
CA SER A 728 20.48 -14.28 1.27
C SER A 728 19.64 -13.31 0.44
N SER A 729 18.48 -12.88 0.97
CA SER A 729 17.59 -11.93 0.30
C SER A 729 18.19 -10.52 0.24
N LEU A 730 18.81 -10.07 1.34
CA LEU A 730 19.54 -8.80 1.42
C LEU A 730 20.69 -8.77 0.40
N GLY A 731 21.35 -9.90 0.19
CA GLY A 731 22.40 -10.13 -0.82
C GLY A 731 22.05 -9.69 -2.23
N GLN A 732 20.76 -9.65 -2.57
CA GLN A 732 20.25 -9.30 -3.89
C GLN A 732 19.79 -7.86 -4.01
N ALA A 733 19.41 -7.26 -2.89
CA ALA A 733 18.78 -5.94 -2.86
C ALA A 733 19.72 -4.85 -2.35
N TYR A 734 20.77 -5.19 -1.59
CA TYR A 734 21.59 -4.24 -0.88
C TYR A 734 23.09 -4.40 -1.20
N PRO A 735 23.76 -3.37 -1.76
CA PRO A 735 25.13 -3.49 -2.26
C PRO A 735 26.17 -3.98 -1.25
N ASN A 736 26.00 -3.65 0.03
CA ASN A 736 26.92 -4.03 1.11
C ASN A 736 26.44 -5.25 1.92
N ALA A 737 25.44 -5.99 1.45
CA ALA A 737 24.81 -7.10 2.17
C ALA A 737 25.80 -8.16 2.68
N LYS A 738 26.79 -8.57 1.88
CA LYS A 738 27.80 -9.54 2.31
C LYS A 738 28.66 -9.03 3.48
N LYS A 739 28.89 -7.72 3.55
CA LYS A 739 29.62 -7.12 4.67
C LYS A 739 28.73 -7.09 5.92
N ILE A 740 27.47 -6.72 5.76
CA ILE A 740 26.47 -6.79 6.83
C ILE A 740 26.33 -8.21 7.39
N GLU A 741 26.19 -9.22 6.52
CA GLU A 741 26.14 -10.64 6.88
C GLU A 741 27.43 -11.10 7.59
N ALA A 742 28.59 -10.65 7.11
CA ALA A 742 29.87 -10.95 7.76
C ALA A 742 29.98 -10.32 9.16
N ILE A 743 29.47 -9.09 9.34
CA ILE A 743 29.39 -8.42 10.64
C ILE A 743 28.43 -9.19 11.54
N TYR A 744 27.23 -9.53 11.06
CA TYR A 744 26.28 -10.36 11.81
C TYR A 744 26.91 -11.70 12.25
N SER A 745 27.61 -12.37 11.33
CA SER A 745 28.30 -13.64 11.60
C SER A 745 29.41 -13.48 12.64
N ARG A 746 30.15 -12.36 12.61
CA ARG A 746 31.12 -12.01 13.65
C ARG A 746 30.43 -11.85 15.00
N GLU A 747 29.31 -11.14 15.06
CA GLU A 747 28.59 -10.87 16.31
C GLU A 747 27.90 -12.10 16.89
N THR A 748 27.50 -13.07 16.07
CA THR A 748 26.86 -14.31 16.56
C THR A 748 27.85 -15.45 16.80
N ASN A 749 28.93 -15.54 16.01
CA ASN A 749 29.83 -16.70 16.00
C ASN A 749 31.30 -16.41 16.28
N GLY A 750 31.73 -15.14 16.25
CA GLY A 750 33.11 -14.75 16.48
C GLY A 750 33.59 -14.92 17.94
N PRO A 751 34.90 -14.74 18.21
CA PRO A 751 35.49 -14.88 19.55
C PRO A 751 34.98 -13.84 20.58
N TYR A 752 34.30 -12.78 20.13
CA TYR A 752 33.75 -11.71 20.95
C TYR A 752 32.24 -11.51 20.79
N LYS A 753 31.50 -12.60 20.53
CA LYS A 753 30.04 -12.61 20.25
C LYS A 753 29.26 -11.54 20.99
N ASN A 754 28.46 -10.73 20.28
CA ASN A 754 27.56 -9.71 20.79
C ASN A 754 26.15 -9.78 20.19
N TYR A 755 25.28 -10.54 20.83
CA TYR A 755 23.91 -10.71 20.37
C TYR A 755 23.10 -9.41 20.28
N ALA A 756 23.43 -8.37 21.06
CA ALA A 756 22.79 -7.06 20.92
C ALA A 756 23.10 -6.41 19.56
N ALA A 757 24.38 -6.34 19.18
CA ALA A 757 24.75 -5.84 17.85
C ALA A 757 24.21 -6.73 16.71
N ALA A 758 24.14 -8.05 16.93
CA ALA A 758 23.49 -8.94 15.98
C ALA A 758 21.99 -8.66 15.83
N SER A 759 21.31 -8.31 16.93
CA SER A 759 19.89 -7.90 16.96
C SER A 759 19.68 -6.63 16.15
N ASP A 760 20.47 -5.59 16.42
CA ASP A 760 20.40 -4.30 15.70
C ASP A 760 20.59 -4.48 14.17
N ILE A 761 21.46 -5.43 13.77
CA ILE A 761 21.66 -5.75 12.35
C ILE A 761 20.44 -6.44 11.74
N ILE A 762 19.81 -7.37 12.47
CA ILE A 762 18.60 -8.07 12.01
C ILE A 762 17.41 -7.13 11.97
N GLU A 763 17.26 -6.26 12.97
CA GLU A 763 16.27 -5.19 13.01
C GLU A 763 16.29 -4.37 11.71
N LEU A 764 17.45 -3.82 11.36
CA LEU A 764 17.61 -2.98 10.17
C LEU A 764 17.49 -3.79 8.88
N ALA A 765 18.09 -4.97 8.81
CA ALA A 765 18.03 -5.81 7.62
C ALA A 765 16.61 -6.30 7.33
N SER A 766 15.86 -6.74 8.36
CA SER A 766 14.51 -7.26 8.21
C SER A 766 13.51 -6.18 7.81
N THR A 767 13.54 -5.03 8.51
CA THR A 767 12.67 -3.88 8.17
C THR A 767 13.05 -3.25 6.83
N TYR A 768 14.33 -3.23 6.44
CA TYR A 768 14.73 -2.80 5.10
C TYR A 768 14.22 -3.76 4.01
N MET A 769 14.23 -5.07 4.24
CA MET A 769 13.83 -6.03 3.21
C MET A 769 12.32 -6.17 3.08
N GLU A 770 11.61 -6.24 4.21
CA GLU A 770 10.19 -6.59 4.25
C GLU A 770 9.28 -5.42 4.67
N GLY A 771 9.87 -4.29 5.07
CA GLY A 771 9.13 -3.20 5.73
C GLY A 771 8.51 -3.66 7.06
N GLY A 772 7.66 -2.81 7.64
CA GLY A 772 6.96 -3.13 8.88
C GLY A 772 7.72 -2.73 10.13
N LEU A 773 7.29 -3.27 11.26
CA LEU A 773 7.71 -2.95 12.62
C LEU A 773 8.69 -4.01 13.15
N TYR A 774 9.85 -3.62 13.64
CA TYR A 774 10.69 -4.42 14.52
C TYR A 774 10.39 -4.10 15.99
N MET A 775 10.46 -5.12 16.84
CA MET A 775 10.36 -5.00 18.29
C MET A 775 11.33 -5.94 19.01
N ASP A 776 11.95 -5.43 20.07
CA ASP A 776 12.69 -6.27 21.01
C ASP A 776 11.73 -7.22 21.76
N ALA A 777 12.22 -8.42 22.07
CA ALA A 777 11.42 -9.49 22.67
C ALA A 777 10.85 -9.15 24.06
N ASP A 778 11.49 -8.25 24.80
CA ASP A 778 11.08 -7.78 26.13
C ASP A 778 10.11 -6.58 26.09
N VAL A 779 9.76 -6.10 24.89
CA VAL A 779 8.77 -5.04 24.68
C VAL A 779 7.38 -5.62 24.44
N ALA A 780 6.39 -5.05 25.11
CA ALA A 780 4.97 -5.37 24.94
C ALA A 780 4.20 -4.18 24.35
N VAL A 781 3.08 -4.51 23.70
CA VAL A 781 2.08 -3.54 23.23
C VAL A 781 0.84 -3.64 24.10
N GLY A 782 0.31 -2.50 24.53
CA GLY A 782 -0.87 -2.44 25.41
C GLY A 782 -2.20 -2.23 24.70
N GLN A 783 -2.17 -1.81 23.43
CA GLN A 783 -3.34 -1.40 22.66
C GLN A 783 -3.13 -1.66 21.16
N PRO A 784 -4.19 -1.83 20.36
CA PRO A 784 -4.07 -2.00 18.91
C PRO A 784 -3.27 -0.87 18.24
N LEU A 785 -2.29 -1.24 17.42
CA LEU A 785 -1.40 -0.32 16.72
C LEU A 785 -2.08 0.28 15.47
N GLY A 786 -2.80 -0.55 14.69
CA GLY A 786 -3.30 -0.17 13.36
C GLY A 786 -2.18 -0.09 12.32
N SER A 787 -2.45 0.51 11.15
CA SER A 787 -1.39 0.83 10.19
C SER A 787 -0.51 1.96 10.73
N LEU A 788 0.80 1.81 10.61
CA LEU A 788 1.75 2.86 10.95
C LEU A 788 1.96 3.77 9.73
N ASP A 789 1.90 5.08 9.96
CA ASP A 789 2.27 6.08 8.97
C ASP A 789 3.71 6.51 9.24
N ALA A 790 4.57 6.39 8.22
CA ALA A 790 5.97 6.76 8.30
C ALA A 790 6.24 7.86 7.29
N PRO A 791 6.02 9.15 7.65
CA PRO A 791 6.20 10.28 6.73
C PRO A 791 7.58 10.32 6.06
N ASN A 792 8.60 9.79 6.76
CA ASN A 792 9.98 9.74 6.29
C ASN A 792 10.46 8.32 5.94
N GLY A 793 9.53 7.37 5.79
CA GLY A 793 9.83 5.96 5.50
C GLY A 793 10.49 5.19 6.66
N PHE A 794 10.62 5.81 7.84
CA PHE A 794 11.27 5.24 9.01
C PHE A 794 10.70 5.83 10.31
N LEU A 795 10.45 4.98 11.29
CA LEU A 795 10.01 5.30 12.65
C LEU A 795 10.88 4.54 13.66
N VAL A 796 11.02 5.06 14.87
CA VAL A 796 11.78 4.49 15.98
C VAL A 796 11.27 5.03 17.30
N HIS A 797 11.51 4.34 18.41
CA HIS A 797 11.04 4.80 19.71
C HIS A 797 11.84 6.01 20.20
N ILE A 798 11.13 7.10 20.45
CA ILE A 798 11.71 8.38 20.86
C ILE A 798 10.90 8.97 22.00
N GLU A 799 11.59 9.43 23.04
CA GLU A 799 11.06 10.30 24.09
C GLU A 799 12.06 11.43 24.27
N ASP A 800 11.57 12.65 24.09
CA ASP A 800 12.40 13.84 24.05
C ASP A 800 13.56 13.71 23.03
N ASN A 801 14.81 13.83 23.50
CA ASN A 801 16.03 13.72 22.70
C ASN A 801 16.67 12.34 22.78
N LEU A 802 15.97 11.39 23.39
CA LEU A 802 16.48 10.07 23.67
C LEU A 802 15.90 9.12 22.63
N THR A 803 16.77 8.29 22.08
CA THR A 803 16.39 7.30 21.07
C THR A 803 16.56 5.93 21.67
N SER A 804 15.63 5.05 21.34
CA SER A 804 15.77 3.63 21.54
C SER A 804 15.37 2.88 20.27
N ASN A 805 16.16 1.88 19.92
CA ASN A 805 15.88 0.95 18.85
C ASN A 805 15.13 -0.31 19.32
N ALA A 806 14.58 -0.29 20.55
CA ALA A 806 13.75 -1.40 21.02
C ALA A 806 12.45 -1.55 20.21
N VAL A 807 12.04 -0.49 19.50
CA VAL A 807 10.95 -0.50 18.52
C VAL A 807 11.34 0.40 17.36
N LEU A 808 11.21 -0.10 16.13
CA LEU A 808 11.52 0.59 14.88
C LEU A 808 10.52 0.18 13.82
N ALA A 809 10.11 1.05 12.90
CA ALA A 809 9.38 0.64 11.71
C ALA A 809 9.98 1.27 10.45
N SER A 810 9.89 0.60 9.31
CA SER A 810 10.36 1.17 8.05
C SER A 810 9.52 0.71 6.88
N GLU A 811 9.48 1.51 5.82
CA GLU A 811 8.98 1.07 4.53
C GLU A 811 9.95 0.04 3.91
N PRO A 812 9.47 -0.88 3.06
CA PRO A 812 10.35 -1.76 2.31
C PRO A 812 11.34 -0.95 1.50
N ARG A 813 12.62 -1.27 1.64
CA ARG A 813 13.78 -0.59 1.02
C ARG A 813 13.90 0.88 1.44
N GLY A 814 13.44 1.21 2.64
CA GLY A 814 13.50 2.55 3.20
C GLY A 814 14.92 3.12 3.18
N LYS A 815 15.04 4.35 2.69
CA LYS A 815 16.32 5.04 2.49
C LYS A 815 17.14 5.12 3.80
N MET A 816 16.50 5.53 4.90
CA MET A 816 17.17 5.70 6.18
C MET A 816 17.70 4.38 6.76
N ALA A 817 16.92 3.29 6.71
CA ALA A 817 17.39 1.97 7.16
C ALA A 817 18.63 1.52 6.36
N GLY A 818 18.66 1.78 5.05
CA GLY A 818 19.82 1.50 4.19
C GLY A 818 21.06 2.32 4.55
N GLU A 819 20.91 3.62 4.80
CA GLU A 819 22.01 4.52 5.17
C GLU A 819 22.61 4.19 6.55
N ILE A 820 21.77 3.78 7.50
CA ILE A 820 22.22 3.30 8.82
C ILE A 820 23.07 2.04 8.62
N MET A 821 22.60 1.07 7.84
CA MET A 821 23.38 -0.15 7.54
C MET A 821 24.71 0.17 6.85
N ASP A 822 24.75 1.13 5.94
CA ASP A 822 26.00 1.50 5.25
C ASP A 822 27.00 2.08 6.25
N THR A 823 26.51 2.88 7.20
CA THR A 823 27.34 3.43 8.26
C THR A 823 27.79 2.38 9.26
N ILE A 824 26.99 1.34 9.55
CA ILE A 824 27.45 0.16 10.29
C ILE A 824 28.66 -0.46 9.58
N VAL A 825 28.55 -0.68 8.27
CA VAL A 825 29.66 -1.25 7.49
C VAL A 825 30.90 -0.38 7.58
N ASP A 826 30.75 0.92 7.42
CA ASP A 826 31.87 1.87 7.50
C ASP A 826 32.52 1.85 8.88
N LEU A 827 31.73 1.87 9.97
CA LEU A 827 32.26 1.83 11.33
C LEU A 827 33.00 0.53 11.64
N TYR A 828 32.54 -0.61 11.12
CA TYR A 828 33.21 -1.90 11.29
C TYR A 828 34.47 -2.07 10.43
N THR A 829 34.60 -1.32 9.34
CA THR A 829 35.71 -1.45 8.39
C THR A 829 36.76 -0.36 8.49
N THR A 830 36.38 0.85 8.93
CA THR A 830 37.24 2.04 8.88
C THR A 830 37.51 2.67 10.26
N SER A 831 36.84 2.23 11.32
CA SER A 831 37.04 2.83 12.65
C SER A 831 38.40 2.44 13.26
N PRO A 832 39.21 3.40 13.76
CA PRO A 832 40.47 3.13 14.46
C PRO A 832 40.33 2.26 15.71
N SER A 833 39.11 2.15 16.28
CA SER A 833 38.81 1.23 17.38
C SER A 833 38.72 -0.24 16.94
N MET A 834 38.73 -0.51 15.62
CA MET A 834 38.63 -1.83 15.00
C MET A 834 39.87 -2.20 14.15
N MET A 835 40.86 -1.30 13.98
CA MET A 835 42.07 -1.54 13.19
C MET A 835 43.19 -2.26 13.97
N GLU A 836 44.05 -2.99 13.24
CA GLU A 836 45.19 -3.76 13.77
C GLU A 836 46.12 -2.91 14.66
N ASN A 837 46.55 -3.49 15.79
CA ASN A 837 47.26 -2.92 16.94
C ASN A 837 46.39 -2.30 18.06
N ASN A 838 45.06 -2.25 17.90
CA ASN A 838 44.11 -1.81 18.94
C ASN A 838 43.17 -2.96 19.38
N GLU A 839 43.67 -4.20 19.38
CA GLU A 839 42.89 -5.43 19.46
C GLU A 839 41.87 -5.47 20.61
N ASN A 840 40.61 -5.19 20.27
CA ASN A 840 39.42 -5.66 20.97
C ASN A 840 39.35 -5.30 22.47
N TYR A 841 39.98 -4.22 22.94
CA TYR A 841 39.96 -3.89 24.37
C TYR A 841 38.53 -3.70 24.89
N GLY A 842 37.66 -3.06 24.08
CA GLY A 842 36.25 -2.89 24.42
C GLY A 842 35.33 -4.07 24.11
N TRP A 843 35.74 -5.02 23.27
CA TRP A 843 34.95 -6.22 22.95
C TRP A 843 35.28 -7.41 23.89
N LYS A 844 36.40 -7.34 24.62
CA LYS A 844 36.88 -8.34 25.60
C LYS A 844 36.17 -8.29 26.97
N THR A 845 35.50 -7.18 27.32
CA THR A 845 34.83 -7.00 28.62
C THR A 845 33.32 -7.33 28.54
N LYS A 846 32.71 -7.84 29.62
CA LYS A 846 31.25 -8.10 29.67
C LYS A 846 30.48 -6.77 29.59
N ARG A 847 29.34 -6.75 28.88
CA ARG A 847 28.44 -5.58 28.72
C ARG A 847 28.12 -4.85 30.04
N SER A 848 28.04 -5.59 31.15
CA SER A 848 27.68 -5.10 32.49
C SER A 848 28.86 -4.63 33.36
N THR A 849 30.10 -4.70 32.89
CA THR A 849 31.27 -4.25 33.68
C THR A 849 31.55 -2.77 33.38
N PRO A 850 31.51 -1.86 34.37
CA PRO A 850 31.90 -0.47 34.15
C PRO A 850 33.37 -0.42 33.74
N GLY A 851 33.63 -0.05 32.48
CA GLY A 851 34.97 0.28 32.01
C GLY A 851 35.13 1.79 31.94
N GLU A 852 36.32 2.29 32.25
CA GLU A 852 36.65 3.70 32.05
C GLU A 852 36.74 4.01 30.54
N GLY A 853 35.94 4.99 30.05
CA GLY A 853 36.06 5.56 28.69
C GLY A 853 35.07 5.06 27.62
N LEU A 854 35.32 5.47 26.36
CA LEU A 854 34.56 5.14 25.13
C LEU A 854 34.72 3.67 24.67
N PHE A 855 35.62 2.91 25.31
CA PHE A 855 35.97 1.54 24.96
C PHE A 855 35.25 0.50 25.82
N SER A 856 34.03 0.76 26.30
CA SER A 856 33.20 -0.30 26.91
C SER A 856 32.33 -0.96 25.85
N ARG A 857 32.11 -2.27 25.97
CA ARG A 857 31.33 -3.05 24.99
C ARG A 857 29.92 -2.48 24.76
N LEU A 858 29.29 -1.99 25.83
CA LEU A 858 27.98 -1.34 25.77
C LEU A 858 28.03 -0.08 24.90
N LYS A 859 28.96 0.84 25.17
CA LYS A 859 29.11 2.09 24.42
C LYS A 859 29.46 1.85 22.95
N LEU A 860 30.31 0.87 22.67
CA LEU A 860 30.64 0.46 21.31
C LEU A 860 29.42 -0.08 20.57
N THR A 861 28.61 -0.94 21.20
CA THR A 861 27.37 -1.45 20.58
C THR A 861 26.43 -0.29 20.25
N MET A 862 26.21 0.62 21.21
CA MET A 862 25.34 1.77 21.01
C MET A 862 25.79 2.67 19.86
N HIS A 863 27.10 2.94 19.73
CA HIS A 863 27.65 3.78 18.66
C HIS A 863 27.75 3.11 17.30
N MET A 864 27.96 1.79 17.28
CA MET A 864 28.27 1.08 16.03
C MET A 864 27.08 0.42 15.38
N THR A 865 26.03 0.10 16.13
CA THR A 865 24.83 -0.57 15.61
C THR A 865 23.54 -0.10 16.27
N GLY A 866 23.60 0.31 17.54
CA GLY A 866 22.42 0.57 18.37
C GLY A 866 21.94 2.04 18.40
N PRO A 867 21.29 2.46 19.50
CA PRO A 867 20.54 3.72 19.54
C PRO A 867 21.34 4.99 19.29
N TRP A 868 22.64 5.02 19.63
CA TRP A 868 23.46 6.22 19.39
C TRP A 868 23.79 6.39 17.91
N LEU A 869 23.95 5.29 17.17
CA LEU A 869 24.07 5.35 15.72
C LEU A 869 22.77 5.87 15.12
N ILE A 870 21.64 5.27 15.46
CA ILE A 870 20.32 5.67 14.93
C ILE A 870 20.03 7.13 15.27
N ARG A 871 20.31 7.57 16.51
CA ARG A 871 20.20 8.98 16.92
C ARG A 871 20.98 9.93 16.01
N SER A 872 22.10 9.51 15.44
CA SER A 872 22.91 10.35 14.54
C SER A 872 22.26 10.60 13.17
N PHE A 873 21.31 9.75 12.77
CA PHE A 873 20.45 9.94 11.60
C PHE A 873 19.17 10.70 11.93
N LEU A 874 18.82 10.71 13.21
CA LEU A 874 17.64 11.41 13.67
C LEU A 874 17.91 12.90 13.84
N PRO A 875 16.88 13.70 13.59
CA PRO A 875 16.89 15.12 13.86
C PRO A 875 17.38 15.49 15.28
N ALA A 876 18.27 16.47 15.45
CA ALA A 876 18.87 16.73 16.78
C ALA A 876 17.89 17.21 17.85
N THR A 877 16.62 17.45 17.52
CA THR A 877 15.67 18.08 18.40
C THR A 877 14.38 17.26 18.52
N ALA A 878 13.77 17.31 19.71
CA ALA A 878 12.75 16.37 20.22
C ALA A 878 11.44 16.24 19.42
N GLU A 879 11.31 16.93 18.30
CA GLU A 879 10.05 17.43 17.81
C GLU A 879 9.91 17.08 16.32
N GLU A 880 10.99 17.18 15.55
CA GLU A 880 11.24 16.55 14.25
C GLU A 880 11.38 15.07 14.48
N ASN A 881 12.01 14.70 15.59
CA ASN A 881 12.01 13.34 16.09
C ASN A 881 10.61 12.71 16.10
N LYS A 882 9.53 13.48 16.27
CA LYS A 882 8.16 12.92 16.27
C LYS A 882 7.71 12.40 14.91
N ALA A 883 8.20 12.99 13.83
CA ALA A 883 7.98 12.45 12.48
C ALA A 883 8.78 11.15 12.22
N TYR A 884 9.62 10.75 13.18
CA TYR A 884 10.30 9.47 13.20
C TYR A 884 9.89 8.68 14.44
N ALA A 885 8.85 9.08 15.18
CA ALA A 885 8.47 8.42 16.42
C ALA A 885 7.37 7.39 16.16
N VAL A 886 7.55 6.18 16.67
CA VAL A 886 6.41 5.27 16.86
C VAL A 886 5.46 5.81 17.95
N PRO A 887 4.18 5.41 17.98
CA PRO A 887 3.23 5.85 19.03
C PRO A 887 3.71 5.44 20.43
N HIS A 888 4.38 6.36 21.13
CA HIS A 888 5.12 6.08 22.37
C HIS A 888 4.28 5.46 23.49
N ASP A 889 3.00 5.82 23.59
CA ASP A 889 2.05 5.37 24.60
C ASP A 889 1.57 3.93 24.42
N LYS A 890 1.85 3.33 23.24
CA LYS A 890 1.41 1.98 22.91
C LYS A 890 2.41 0.91 23.34
N PHE A 891 3.66 1.25 23.63
CA PHE A 891 4.76 0.31 23.92
C PHE A 891 5.26 0.44 25.37
N PHE A 892 5.58 -0.69 26.03
CA PHE A 892 6.15 -0.71 27.38
C PHE A 892 6.98 -1.97 27.63
N TYR A 893 7.78 -1.99 28.70
CA TYR A 893 8.53 -3.17 29.12
C TYR A 893 7.75 -4.05 30.08
N ARG A 894 7.93 -5.36 29.92
CA ARG A 894 7.48 -6.37 30.87
C ARG A 894 8.67 -7.19 31.36
N GLU A 895 9.08 -6.99 32.62
CA GLU A 895 10.23 -7.73 33.19
C GLU A 895 9.91 -9.21 33.41
N THR A 896 10.94 -10.06 33.24
CA THR A 896 10.91 -11.44 33.71
C THR A 896 10.88 -11.46 35.25
N PRO A 897 10.05 -12.31 35.91
CA PRO A 897 10.08 -12.42 37.37
C PRO A 897 11.50 -12.69 37.86
N ARG A 898 12.00 -11.89 38.81
CA ARG A 898 13.17 -12.30 39.61
C ARG A 898 12.77 -13.54 40.40
N THR A 899 13.72 -14.40 40.74
CA THR A 899 13.54 -15.74 41.36
C THR A 899 12.73 -15.80 42.67
N ASP A 900 12.16 -14.68 43.10
CA ASP A 900 11.24 -14.56 44.22
C ASP A 900 9.84 -14.32 43.63
N ASN A 901 8.97 -15.34 43.65
CA ASN A 901 7.56 -15.40 43.18
C ASN A 901 6.75 -14.06 43.18
N MET A 902 7.12 -13.09 42.35
CA MET A 902 6.45 -11.81 42.18
C MET A 902 5.87 -11.72 40.76
N GLN A 903 4.71 -11.07 40.65
CA GLN A 903 4.09 -10.81 39.35
C GLN A 903 4.98 -9.88 38.50
N PRO A 904 5.00 -10.03 37.16
CA PRO A 904 5.73 -9.13 36.28
C PRO A 904 5.32 -7.67 36.49
N GLU A 905 6.27 -6.79 36.76
CA GLU A 905 6.02 -5.34 36.85
C GLU A 905 6.06 -4.73 35.44
N GLN A 906 5.07 -3.89 35.12
CA GLN A 906 5.08 -3.05 33.93
C GLN A 906 5.94 -1.81 34.18
N ARG A 907 6.86 -1.52 33.25
CA ARG A 907 7.71 -0.33 33.30
C ARG A 907 7.60 0.44 32.00
N SER A 908 7.64 1.76 32.09
CA SER A 908 7.63 2.61 30.90
C SER A 908 8.78 2.22 29.96
N LEU A 909 8.52 2.22 28.66
CA LEU A 909 9.57 2.10 27.64
C LEU A 909 10.61 3.22 27.80
N SER A 910 10.24 4.32 28.46
CA SER A 910 11.10 5.42 28.91
C SER A 910 12.40 5.01 29.63
N ASN A 911 12.42 3.85 30.27
CA ASN A 911 13.52 3.47 31.14
C ASN A 911 14.80 3.01 30.41
N ILE A 912 14.75 2.83 29.09
CA ILE A 912 15.89 2.40 28.25
C ILE A 912 16.58 3.54 27.53
N PHE A 913 16.08 4.75 27.71
CA PHE A 913 16.60 5.87 26.97
C PHE A 913 18.02 6.20 27.37
N PHE A 914 18.85 6.45 26.36
CA PHE A 914 20.24 6.80 26.56
C PHE A 914 20.52 8.19 26.00
N ALA A 915 20.99 9.10 26.87
CA ALA A 915 21.44 10.41 26.45
C ALA A 915 22.73 10.28 25.65
N VAL A 916 22.82 10.98 24.52
CA VAL A 916 24.13 11.34 23.96
C VAL A 916 24.70 12.35 24.94
N SER A 917 25.64 11.94 25.80
CA SER A 917 26.35 12.90 26.63
C SER A 917 27.10 13.83 25.70
N SER A 918 26.85 15.14 25.79
CA SER A 918 27.79 16.16 25.34
C SER A 918 29.09 15.98 26.12
N ALA A 919 30.01 15.17 25.59
CA ALA A 919 31.39 15.12 26.03
C ALA A 919 32.19 16.01 25.08
N ASP A 920 32.56 17.19 25.59
CA ASP A 920 33.53 18.18 25.12
C ASP A 920 33.71 18.43 23.60
#